data_AF-A0A174C4P4-F1
#
_entry.id   AF-A0A174C4P4-F1
#
_cell.length_a   1.000
_cell.length_b   1.000
_cell.length_c   1.000
_cell.angle_alpha   90.00
_cell.angle_beta   90.00
_cell.angle_gamma   90.00
#
_symmetry.space_group_name_H-M   'P 1'
#
loop_
_entity.id
_entity.type
_entity.pdbx_description
1 polymer ?
#
loop_
_entity_poly.entity_id
_entity_poly.type
_entity_poly.pdbx_seq_one_letter_code
_entity_poly.pdbx_strand_id
1 'polypeptide(L)'
;MEKDTVVNIIEKDRCTGCSACHDICSVNAIEMCEDEVGFLRPHIITDKCVNCGKCVDICPVINRIKENSTKPKIYAARANDNVRRNSSSGGVFSLLAEIIFEKGGCVFGAYFDEDMTLKHGIAYDEHTLEKMRGSKYVQSNMCDIYKAVRNKIKENEWVLFVGTPCQVAALNLFLKNIDTSRLITVDILCHGVPSQKMLKRYIKEKSSGKNTIDIQFRDKEFGWRADYIKIVFDDGTSYVENVHSDEYVKGFLKNVILRKCCHNCSFSDFPRQGDISIGDFWGIDTVDMGENDGKGTSIIVSNSEKGKELVEILKKKCLSFKEEDVEPLLLPNRFKALYKENPNRDRFMREFAKSESYCASVNKVLSVNDSKEKEQKIKYDVGLVSNFYAGNFGGSLTQLALYNFLRENGNTVLMIEHPEESPSKPITKTLEKIYLKNPYPKKDICKTYGTKWQMSELNDVCNTFVVGSDQLFQAELFRLLGEFTSLDWVDDNKKKIAYAASFGHKKLYIDRDVLKNMKYGISRFDSFSVREEDAIDICKQNFGIDVAWVMDPVFLCDKKVYEDLASNVKREHSEPYIASYILDPTREKRDIIKFVEEKRGLKAEVYSELGYSDEYIAPLEGLNVVQLKIEERLKSIMECDFFVTDSFHGTCFALIMGKPFISIVNTARGASRFYSIGHKLNVMDRIVESFDDVKQRYGQLKEMDYTKVTNRIRDEVDFSKKWLLEQLNRKTLDKITDRDYLRRILSLQSKKIDELEMKLQNVCNVARTDNILNYVTDIYSYLNVLNNIKERVGIVISVKDTSGLLYNNSIDTYMKKIGNTYNLVGKHWRSYVMLSVNGVLLYEKMNDDGESIEYKQNIGLHCVEVFSSIFKHENTARIMIDGVDYAVNRRGLNIVVFDTQNFKVIDSVVFDTHATGIPCYHLSDDKKVK
;
A
#
# COMPACT_ATOMS: atom_id res chain seq x y z
N MET A 1 -13.06 36.09 -8.10
CA MET A 1 -12.40 34.77 -8.16
C MET A 1 -12.31 34.39 -9.62
N GLU A 2 -11.12 34.35 -10.20
CA GLU A 2 -10.92 33.71 -11.51
C GLU A 2 -11.39 32.25 -11.40
N LYS A 3 -12.23 31.80 -12.33
CA LYS A 3 -12.66 30.40 -12.34
C LYS A 3 -11.52 29.56 -12.88
N ASP A 4 -11.09 28.58 -12.09
CA ASP A 4 -9.98 27.67 -12.39
C ASP A 4 -10.32 26.69 -13.53
N THR A 5 -9.31 26.01 -14.10
CA THR A 5 -9.46 25.05 -15.19
C THR A 5 -9.41 23.60 -14.71
N VAL A 6 -9.98 22.67 -15.49
CA VAL A 6 -10.00 21.24 -15.12
C VAL A 6 -8.60 20.63 -14.96
N VAL A 7 -7.60 21.16 -15.67
CA VAL A 7 -6.21 20.68 -15.63
C VAL A 7 -5.53 21.07 -14.32
N ASN A 8 -5.92 22.19 -13.72
CA ASN A 8 -5.34 22.67 -12.46
C ASN A 8 -6.00 22.01 -11.23
N ILE A 9 -7.29 21.65 -11.33
CA ILE A 9 -8.05 21.07 -10.22
C ILE A 9 -7.83 19.55 -10.10
N ILE A 10 -7.73 18.83 -11.22
CA ILE A 10 -7.72 17.36 -11.21
C ILE A 10 -6.30 16.83 -11.30
N GLU A 11 -5.89 16.11 -10.26
CA GLU A 11 -4.67 15.30 -10.29
C GLU A 11 -4.64 14.37 -11.53
N LYS A 12 -3.49 14.28 -12.20
CA LYS A 12 -3.26 13.46 -13.41
C LYS A 12 -3.83 12.05 -13.27
N ASP A 13 -3.67 11.43 -12.11
CA ASP A 13 -4.06 10.05 -11.83
C ASP A 13 -5.56 9.83 -11.61
N ARG A 14 -6.35 10.89 -11.45
CA ARG A 14 -7.81 10.83 -11.30
C ARG A 14 -8.57 11.09 -12.59
N CYS A 15 -7.94 11.71 -13.59
CA CYS A 15 -8.57 11.99 -14.87
C CYS A 15 -8.87 10.70 -15.66
N THR A 16 -10.14 10.52 -16.04
CA THR A 16 -10.63 9.35 -16.79
C THR A 16 -10.32 9.43 -18.28
N GLY A 17 -9.99 10.61 -18.81
CA GLY A 17 -9.77 10.82 -20.25
C GLY A 17 -11.04 10.68 -21.09
N CYS A 18 -12.20 11.08 -20.55
CA CYS A 18 -13.48 10.99 -21.25
C CYS A 18 -13.70 12.04 -22.34
N SER A 19 -12.84 13.07 -22.43
CA SER A 19 -12.94 14.19 -23.40
C SER A 19 -14.13 15.15 -23.23
N ALA A 20 -14.93 15.05 -22.17
CA ALA A 20 -16.06 15.97 -21.95
C ALA A 20 -15.64 17.45 -21.85
N CYS A 21 -14.46 17.73 -21.25
CA CYS A 21 -13.90 19.08 -21.18
C CYS A 21 -13.50 19.64 -22.55
N HIS A 22 -13.00 18.80 -23.45
CA HIS A 22 -12.73 19.16 -24.84
C HIS A 22 -14.04 19.50 -25.55
N ASP A 23 -15.06 18.64 -25.43
CA ASP A 23 -16.33 18.82 -26.12
C ASP A 23 -17.12 20.07 -25.66
N ILE A 24 -17.04 20.44 -24.39
CA ILE A 24 -17.78 21.61 -23.86
C ILE A 24 -17.09 22.94 -24.19
N CYS A 25 -15.81 22.91 -24.59
CA CYS A 25 -15.02 24.12 -24.79
C CYS A 25 -15.43 24.83 -26.09
N SER A 26 -16.22 25.91 -25.98
CA SER A 26 -16.71 26.67 -27.14
C SER A 26 -15.65 27.47 -27.89
N VAL A 27 -14.47 27.66 -27.29
CA VAL A 27 -13.34 28.39 -27.88
C VAL A 27 -12.20 27.47 -28.32
N ASN A 28 -12.41 26.15 -28.29
CA ASN A 28 -11.43 25.13 -28.68
C ASN A 28 -10.04 25.34 -28.01
N ALA A 29 -10.06 25.69 -26.72
CA ALA A 29 -8.86 25.92 -25.91
C ALA A 29 -8.37 24.65 -25.19
N ILE A 30 -8.99 23.49 -25.42
CA ILE A 30 -8.62 22.24 -24.77
C ILE A 30 -8.36 21.18 -25.85
N GLU A 31 -7.15 20.64 -25.87
CA GLU A 31 -6.78 19.50 -26.71
C GLU A 31 -6.60 18.24 -25.85
N MET A 32 -6.85 17.07 -26.42
CA MET A 32 -6.64 15.80 -25.76
C MET A 32 -5.32 15.19 -26.25
N CYS A 33 -4.26 15.28 -25.43
CA CYS A 33 -2.92 14.85 -25.78
C CYS A 33 -2.53 13.56 -25.04
N GLU A 34 -1.76 12.69 -25.68
CA GLU A 34 -1.20 11.51 -25.02
C GLU A 34 -0.13 11.88 -24.00
N ASP A 35 -0.17 11.26 -22.82
CA ASP A 35 0.99 11.27 -21.91
C ASP A 35 2.09 10.29 -22.38
N GLU A 36 3.19 10.24 -21.63
CA GLU A 36 4.37 9.41 -21.95
C GLU A 36 4.05 7.93 -22.24
N VAL A 37 2.99 7.39 -21.63
CA VAL A 37 2.52 6.00 -21.81
C VAL A 37 1.24 5.89 -22.66
N GLY A 38 0.80 6.99 -23.28
CA GLY A 38 -0.27 7.01 -24.28
C GLY A 38 -1.68 7.29 -23.75
N PHE A 39 -1.85 7.59 -22.47
CA PHE A 39 -3.18 7.93 -21.94
C PHE A 39 -3.53 9.37 -22.30
N LEU A 40 -4.70 9.59 -22.92
CA LEU A 40 -5.18 10.93 -23.26
C LEU A 40 -5.45 11.78 -22.01
N ARG A 41 -4.97 13.03 -22.03
CA ARG A 41 -5.09 14.07 -21.00
C ARG A 41 -5.50 15.41 -21.64
N PRO A 42 -6.33 16.21 -20.96
CA PRO A 42 -6.61 17.57 -21.42
C PRO A 42 -5.35 18.45 -21.29
N HIS A 43 -5.05 19.20 -22.34
CA HIS A 43 -4.03 20.24 -22.40
C HIS A 43 -4.71 21.58 -22.73
N ILE A 44 -4.45 22.63 -21.94
CA ILE A 44 -5.05 23.94 -22.15
C ILE A 44 -4.15 24.78 -23.07
N ILE A 45 -4.71 25.26 -24.18
CA ILE A 45 -4.09 26.29 -25.02
C ILE A 45 -4.38 27.64 -24.36
N THR A 46 -3.40 28.17 -23.63
CA THR A 46 -3.52 29.37 -22.79
C THR A 46 -4.12 30.55 -23.55
N ASP A 47 -3.64 30.81 -24.76
CA ASP A 47 -4.01 31.99 -25.55
C ASP A 47 -5.46 31.96 -26.05
N LYS A 48 -6.09 30.78 -26.06
CA LYS A 48 -7.51 30.61 -26.42
C LYS A 48 -8.43 30.55 -25.21
N CYS A 49 -7.90 30.27 -24.02
CA CYS A 49 -8.72 30.02 -22.85
C CYS A 49 -9.29 31.32 -22.29
N VAL A 50 -10.62 31.38 -22.18
CA VAL A 50 -11.35 32.53 -21.61
C VAL A 50 -11.72 32.34 -20.14
N ASN A 51 -11.11 31.36 -19.45
CA ASN A 51 -11.32 31.05 -18.02
C ASN A 51 -12.79 30.99 -17.59
N CYS A 52 -13.65 30.39 -18.43
CA CYS A 52 -15.09 30.33 -18.18
C CYS A 52 -15.54 29.27 -17.14
N GLY A 53 -14.65 28.35 -16.74
CA GLY A 53 -14.93 27.27 -15.78
C GLY A 53 -15.75 26.08 -16.30
N LYS A 54 -16.31 26.13 -17.52
CA LYS A 54 -17.20 25.07 -18.05
C LYS A 54 -16.57 23.67 -18.08
N CYS A 55 -15.26 23.58 -18.28
CA CYS A 55 -14.54 22.30 -18.28
C CYS A 55 -14.53 21.63 -16.90
N VAL A 56 -14.58 22.41 -15.83
CA VAL A 56 -14.71 21.97 -14.44
C VAL A 56 -16.14 21.49 -14.21
N ASP A 57 -17.13 22.32 -14.56
CA ASP A 57 -18.56 22.04 -14.38
C ASP A 57 -19.00 20.72 -15.03
N ILE A 58 -18.40 20.36 -16.17
CA ILE A 58 -18.74 19.14 -16.91
C ILE A 58 -17.94 17.91 -16.49
N CYS A 59 -16.92 18.06 -15.65
CA CYS A 59 -16.06 16.94 -15.32
C CYS A 59 -16.79 15.94 -14.39
N PRO A 60 -16.95 14.66 -14.79
CA PRO A 60 -17.65 13.69 -13.96
C PRO A 60 -16.91 13.31 -12.68
N VAL A 61 -15.60 13.52 -12.63
CA VAL A 61 -14.77 13.26 -11.43
C VAL A 61 -15.04 14.30 -10.35
N ILE A 62 -15.37 15.54 -10.75
CA ILE A 62 -15.69 16.64 -9.84
C ILE A 62 -17.19 16.64 -9.52
N ASN A 63 -18.03 16.58 -10.56
CA ASN A 63 -19.48 16.81 -10.47
C ASN A 63 -20.27 15.50 -10.62
N ARG A 64 -20.16 14.59 -9.66
CA ARG A 64 -20.78 13.26 -9.77
C ARG A 64 -22.32 13.31 -9.66
N ILE A 65 -23.02 12.73 -10.64
CA ILE A 65 -24.47 12.48 -10.59
C ILE A 65 -24.74 11.08 -9.99
N LYS A 66 -25.72 10.99 -9.09
CA LYS A 66 -26.10 9.76 -8.37
C LYS A 66 -27.63 9.56 -8.32
N GLU A 67 -28.30 9.73 -9.45
CA GLU A 67 -29.78 9.71 -9.51
C GLU A 67 -30.37 8.30 -9.68
N ASN A 68 -29.58 7.34 -10.16
CA ASN A 68 -30.02 5.97 -10.38
C ASN A 68 -30.17 5.16 -9.08
N SER A 69 -30.80 3.98 -9.20
CA SER A 69 -31.02 3.06 -8.09
C SER A 69 -29.71 2.57 -7.46
N THR A 70 -29.70 2.49 -6.13
CA THR A 70 -28.65 1.84 -5.34
C THR A 70 -28.88 0.34 -5.15
N LYS A 71 -30.08 -0.15 -5.48
CA LYS A 71 -30.47 -1.57 -5.43
C LYS A 71 -31.19 -1.95 -6.73
N PRO A 72 -30.49 -1.96 -7.87
CA PRO A 72 -31.12 -2.29 -9.15
C PRO A 72 -31.42 -3.80 -9.23
N LYS A 73 -32.45 -4.14 -10.02
CA LYS A 73 -32.74 -5.54 -10.36
C LYS A 73 -31.74 -6.07 -11.37
N ILE A 74 -31.44 -7.36 -11.27
CA ILE A 74 -30.47 -8.06 -12.11
C ILE A 74 -31.19 -9.12 -12.92
N TYR A 75 -30.80 -9.25 -14.19
CA TYR A 75 -31.39 -10.20 -15.12
C TYR A 75 -30.33 -10.97 -15.88
N ALA A 76 -30.57 -12.26 -16.10
CA ALA A 76 -29.89 -13.08 -17.09
C ALA A 76 -30.63 -12.97 -18.44
N ALA A 77 -29.89 -12.71 -19.52
CA ALA A 77 -30.47 -12.56 -20.85
C ALA A 77 -29.63 -13.22 -21.94
N ARG A 78 -30.33 -13.90 -22.86
CA ARG A 78 -29.77 -14.56 -24.04
C ARG A 78 -30.61 -14.23 -25.27
N ALA A 79 -29.98 -13.70 -26.30
CA ALA A 79 -30.55 -13.59 -27.64
C ALA A 79 -30.58 -14.97 -28.34
N ASN A 80 -31.09 -15.02 -29.57
CA ASN A 80 -30.94 -16.23 -30.38
C ASN A 80 -29.46 -16.52 -30.69
N ASP A 81 -29.16 -17.76 -31.06
CA ASP A 81 -27.79 -18.23 -31.26
C ASP A 81 -27.03 -17.50 -32.37
N ASN A 82 -27.72 -16.99 -33.40
CA ASN A 82 -27.09 -16.22 -34.48
C ASN A 82 -26.56 -14.88 -33.95
N VAL A 83 -27.37 -14.16 -33.16
CA VAL A 83 -26.96 -12.91 -32.52
C VAL A 83 -25.85 -13.16 -31.49
N ARG A 84 -25.93 -14.25 -30.71
CA ARG A 84 -24.91 -14.61 -29.71
C ARG A 84 -23.58 -14.99 -30.32
N ARG A 85 -23.57 -15.64 -31.50
CA ARG A 85 -22.35 -15.98 -32.24
C ARG A 85 -21.54 -14.74 -32.58
N ASN A 86 -22.22 -13.68 -33.00
CA ASN A 86 -21.59 -12.41 -33.40
C ASN A 86 -21.41 -11.43 -32.24
N SER A 87 -21.63 -11.87 -30.99
CA SER A 87 -21.55 -11.03 -29.79
C SER A 87 -20.54 -11.59 -28.79
N SER A 88 -20.02 -10.76 -27.88
CA SER A 88 -19.12 -11.24 -26.82
C SER A 88 -19.81 -12.19 -25.83
N SER A 89 -21.11 -12.03 -25.65
CA SER A 89 -21.89 -12.60 -24.53
C SER A 89 -23.27 -13.07 -25.01
N GLY A 90 -24.32 -12.90 -24.19
CA GLY A 90 -25.72 -13.18 -24.50
C GLY A 90 -26.36 -12.31 -25.59
N GLY A 91 -25.66 -11.35 -26.20
CA GLY A 91 -26.14 -10.61 -27.38
C GLY A 91 -27.04 -9.40 -27.11
N VAL A 92 -27.11 -8.94 -25.86
CA VAL A 92 -28.00 -7.83 -25.45
C VAL A 92 -27.70 -6.51 -26.17
N PHE A 93 -26.43 -6.17 -26.44
CA PHE A 93 -26.08 -4.96 -27.20
C PHE A 93 -26.74 -4.92 -28.57
N SER A 94 -26.73 -6.03 -29.30
CA SER A 94 -27.34 -6.14 -30.63
C SER A 94 -28.87 -5.97 -30.57
N LEU A 95 -29.52 -6.58 -29.57
CA LEU A 95 -30.97 -6.43 -29.38
C LEU A 95 -31.36 -4.98 -29.03
N LEU A 96 -30.54 -4.30 -28.24
CA LEU A 96 -30.75 -2.89 -27.91
C LEU A 96 -30.63 -1.98 -29.14
N ALA A 97 -29.63 -2.24 -29.98
CA ALA A 97 -29.46 -1.51 -31.23
C ALA A 97 -30.65 -1.74 -32.18
N GLU A 98 -31.12 -2.99 -32.30
CA GLU A 98 -32.31 -3.34 -33.09
C GLU A 98 -33.55 -2.55 -32.65
N ILE A 99 -33.82 -2.48 -31.34
CA ILE A 99 -34.93 -1.70 -30.77
C ILE A 99 -34.87 -0.21 -31.19
N ILE A 100 -33.66 0.32 -31.34
CA ILE A 100 -33.43 1.74 -31.63
C ILE A 100 -33.56 2.01 -33.13
N PHE A 101 -33.06 1.10 -33.96
CA PHE A 101 -33.27 1.15 -35.41
C PHE A 101 -34.75 1.03 -35.77
N GLU A 102 -35.51 0.16 -35.09
CA GLU A 102 -36.97 0.07 -35.23
C GLU A 102 -37.70 1.40 -34.90
N LYS A 103 -37.07 2.25 -34.08
CA LYS A 103 -37.57 3.60 -33.74
C LYS A 103 -37.04 4.69 -34.69
N GLY A 104 -36.34 4.33 -35.77
CA GLY A 104 -35.70 5.27 -36.68
C GLY A 104 -34.55 6.06 -36.05
N GLY A 105 -33.88 5.48 -35.06
CA GLY A 105 -32.78 6.09 -34.31
C GLY A 105 -31.39 5.64 -34.74
N CYS A 106 -30.39 6.06 -33.97
CA CYS A 106 -28.99 5.73 -34.17
C CYS A 106 -28.30 5.24 -32.88
N VAL A 107 -27.20 4.51 -33.06
CA VAL A 107 -26.41 3.92 -31.98
C VAL A 107 -25.01 4.54 -31.97
N PHE A 108 -24.60 5.05 -30.80
CA PHE A 108 -23.24 5.47 -30.53
C PHE A 108 -22.49 4.36 -29.78
N GLY A 109 -21.41 3.87 -30.37
CA GLY A 109 -20.62 2.75 -29.83
C GLY A 109 -19.18 2.73 -30.33
N ALA A 110 -18.37 1.85 -29.75
CA ALA A 110 -16.92 1.79 -30.01
C ALA A 110 -16.58 0.87 -31.20
N TYR A 111 -15.78 1.36 -32.14
CA TYR A 111 -15.29 0.62 -33.31
C TYR A 111 -13.81 0.95 -33.58
N PHE A 112 -13.10 0.06 -34.26
CA PHE A 112 -11.74 0.35 -34.76
C PHE A 112 -11.83 1.01 -36.13
N ASP A 113 -11.08 2.10 -36.30
CA ASP A 113 -10.85 2.69 -37.62
C ASP A 113 -9.77 1.93 -38.40
N GLU A 114 -9.45 2.42 -39.60
CA GLU A 114 -8.45 1.84 -40.51
C GLU A 114 -7.05 1.78 -39.89
N ASP A 115 -6.73 2.67 -38.93
CA ASP A 115 -5.45 2.74 -38.23
C ASP A 115 -5.41 1.89 -36.94
N MET A 116 -6.40 1.00 -36.75
CA MET A 116 -6.62 0.25 -35.51
C MET A 116 -6.70 1.14 -34.27
N THR A 117 -7.22 2.36 -34.42
CA THR A 117 -7.53 3.26 -33.32
C THR A 117 -8.96 3.03 -32.87
N LEU A 118 -9.17 2.69 -31.59
CA LEU A 118 -10.53 2.56 -31.08
C LEU A 118 -11.18 3.95 -30.94
N LYS A 119 -12.28 4.19 -31.63
CA LYS A 119 -13.06 5.43 -31.57
C LYS A 119 -14.51 5.12 -31.23
N HIS A 120 -15.23 6.09 -30.69
CA HIS A 120 -16.70 6.04 -30.71
C HIS A 120 -17.20 6.59 -32.06
N GLY A 121 -18.23 5.97 -32.61
CA GLY A 121 -18.85 6.36 -33.87
C GLY A 121 -20.36 6.21 -33.82
N ILE A 122 -21.01 6.37 -34.98
CA ILE A 122 -22.47 6.26 -35.15
C ILE A 122 -22.80 5.11 -36.10
N ALA A 123 -23.82 4.33 -35.74
CA ALA A 123 -24.41 3.28 -36.58
C ALA A 123 -25.90 3.57 -36.77
N TYR A 124 -26.40 3.27 -37.97
CA TYR A 124 -27.79 3.45 -38.39
C TYR A 124 -28.48 2.15 -38.78
N ASP A 125 -27.70 1.08 -38.96
CA ASP A 125 -28.16 -0.20 -39.44
C ASP A 125 -27.24 -1.33 -38.96
N GLU A 126 -27.63 -2.56 -39.27
CA GLU A 126 -26.92 -3.78 -38.92
C GLU A 126 -25.49 -3.84 -39.49
N HIS A 127 -25.28 -3.31 -40.70
CA HIS A 127 -23.98 -3.35 -41.38
C HIS A 127 -22.96 -2.43 -40.68
N THR A 128 -23.39 -1.22 -40.31
CA THR A 128 -22.57 -0.27 -39.55
C THR A 128 -22.41 -0.69 -38.08
N LEU A 129 -23.39 -1.39 -37.51
CA LEU A 129 -23.34 -1.92 -36.14
C LEU A 129 -22.33 -3.08 -35.99
N GLU A 130 -22.10 -3.86 -37.04
CA GLU A 130 -21.22 -5.04 -37.01
C GLU A 130 -19.84 -4.72 -36.41
N LYS A 131 -19.22 -3.61 -36.87
CA LYS A 131 -17.91 -3.14 -36.38
C LYS A 131 -17.92 -2.72 -34.90
N MET A 132 -19.09 -2.42 -34.34
CA MET A 132 -19.26 -2.05 -32.94
C MET A 132 -19.38 -3.25 -32.01
N ARG A 133 -19.65 -4.46 -32.52
CA ARG A 133 -19.75 -5.69 -31.72
C ARG A 133 -18.38 -6.15 -31.22
N GLY A 134 -18.41 -7.07 -30.27
CA GLY A 134 -17.21 -7.61 -29.64
C GLY A 134 -16.64 -6.70 -28.53
N SER A 135 -15.90 -7.31 -27.62
CA SER A 135 -15.26 -6.61 -26.50
C SER A 135 -13.94 -6.00 -26.95
N LYS A 136 -13.74 -4.70 -26.67
CA LYS A 136 -12.50 -3.99 -26.97
C LYS A 136 -11.80 -3.56 -25.69
N TYR A 137 -10.61 -4.11 -25.44
CA TYR A 137 -9.85 -3.88 -24.22
C TYR A 137 -8.88 -2.71 -24.34
N VAL A 138 -9.37 -1.55 -24.77
CA VAL A 138 -8.59 -0.32 -24.93
C VAL A 138 -9.49 0.90 -24.74
N GLN A 139 -8.94 2.02 -24.32
CA GLN A 139 -9.70 3.27 -24.19
C GLN A 139 -10.12 3.81 -25.55
N SER A 140 -11.44 3.99 -25.78
CA SER A 140 -11.93 4.65 -26.99
C SER A 140 -11.67 6.15 -26.95
N ASN A 141 -11.37 6.73 -28.12
CA ASN A 141 -11.34 8.18 -28.30
C ASN A 141 -12.77 8.73 -28.35
N MET A 142 -13.05 9.71 -27.51
CA MET A 142 -14.37 10.32 -27.28
C MET A 142 -14.47 11.76 -27.78
N CYS A 143 -13.44 12.31 -28.44
CA CYS A 143 -13.48 13.69 -28.90
C CYS A 143 -14.65 13.91 -29.87
N ASP A 144 -15.41 14.98 -29.64
CA ASP A 144 -16.59 15.43 -30.38
C ASP A 144 -17.83 14.53 -30.33
N ILE A 145 -17.77 13.41 -29.60
CA ILE A 145 -18.87 12.44 -29.54
C ILE A 145 -20.04 12.97 -28.71
N TYR A 146 -19.79 13.69 -27.61
CA TYR A 146 -20.88 14.24 -26.80
C TYR A 146 -21.61 15.36 -27.55
N LYS A 147 -20.87 16.16 -28.33
CA LYS A 147 -21.47 17.13 -29.27
C LYS A 147 -22.38 16.43 -30.29
N ALA A 148 -21.89 15.35 -30.90
CA ALA A 148 -22.65 14.59 -31.89
C ALA A 148 -23.94 13.99 -31.32
N VAL A 149 -23.88 13.38 -30.13
CA VAL A 149 -25.07 12.86 -29.42
C VAL A 149 -26.09 13.98 -29.18
N ARG A 150 -25.64 15.13 -28.66
CA ARG A 150 -26.52 16.28 -28.43
C ARG A 150 -27.22 16.76 -29.70
N ASN A 151 -26.51 16.77 -30.83
CA ASN A 151 -27.08 17.20 -32.11
C ASN A 151 -28.15 16.23 -32.59
N LYS A 152 -27.91 14.92 -32.49
CA LYS A 152 -28.90 13.89 -32.87
C LYS A 152 -30.19 13.95 -32.03
N ILE A 153 -30.05 14.19 -30.73
CA ILE A 153 -31.21 14.42 -29.85
C ILE A 153 -31.99 15.67 -30.28
N LYS A 154 -31.30 16.76 -30.62
CA LYS A 154 -31.95 18.01 -31.11
C LYS A 154 -32.64 17.83 -32.47
N GLU A 155 -32.19 16.89 -33.27
CA GLU A 155 -32.83 16.48 -34.53
C GLU A 155 -34.05 15.56 -34.30
N ASN A 156 -34.46 15.36 -33.04
CA ASN A 156 -35.55 14.47 -32.61
C ASN A 156 -35.31 12.98 -32.95
N GLU A 157 -34.07 12.55 -33.19
CA GLU A 157 -33.75 11.13 -33.37
C GLU A 157 -33.74 10.37 -32.03
N TRP A 158 -34.10 9.09 -32.06
CA TRP A 158 -33.81 8.18 -30.95
C TRP A 158 -32.31 7.88 -30.90
N VAL A 159 -31.72 7.93 -29.72
CA VAL A 159 -30.28 7.70 -29.54
C VAL A 159 -30.05 6.63 -28.49
N LEU A 160 -29.24 5.63 -28.83
CA LEU A 160 -28.63 4.70 -27.89
C LEU A 160 -27.16 5.05 -27.74
N PHE A 161 -26.74 5.41 -26.53
CA PHE A 161 -25.33 5.61 -26.23
C PHE A 161 -24.79 4.47 -25.39
N VAL A 162 -23.79 3.75 -25.91
CA VAL A 162 -23.12 2.65 -25.20
C VAL A 162 -21.67 3.02 -24.93
N GLY A 163 -21.27 3.00 -23.65
CA GLY A 163 -19.91 3.37 -23.26
C GLY A 163 -19.48 2.75 -21.94
N THR A 164 -18.29 3.09 -21.49
CA THR A 164 -17.86 2.79 -20.12
C THR A 164 -18.60 3.68 -19.11
N PRO A 165 -18.68 3.29 -17.83
CA PRO A 165 -19.44 4.06 -16.84
C PRO A 165 -18.97 5.51 -16.68
N CYS A 166 -17.66 5.77 -16.82
CA CYS A 166 -17.12 7.12 -16.77
C CYS A 166 -17.46 7.95 -18.03
N GLN A 167 -17.64 7.31 -19.19
CA GLN A 167 -18.07 7.98 -20.41
C GLN A 167 -19.55 8.34 -20.37
N VAL A 168 -20.39 7.45 -19.82
CA VAL A 168 -21.82 7.71 -19.60
C VAL A 168 -22.03 8.81 -18.55
N ALA A 169 -21.28 8.79 -17.45
CA ALA A 169 -21.29 9.87 -16.45
C ALA A 169 -21.00 11.24 -17.08
N ALA A 170 -20.00 11.31 -17.97
CA ALA A 170 -19.67 12.51 -18.71
C ALA A 170 -20.79 12.95 -19.66
N LEU A 171 -21.43 12.02 -20.39
CA LEU A 171 -22.56 12.34 -21.26
C LEU A 171 -23.74 12.92 -20.47
N ASN A 172 -24.10 12.30 -19.34
CA ASN A 172 -25.22 12.74 -18.51
C ASN A 172 -25.02 14.18 -18.01
N LEU A 173 -23.80 14.54 -17.60
CA LEU A 173 -23.45 15.91 -17.27
C LEU A 173 -23.50 16.84 -18.49
N PHE A 174 -22.95 16.39 -19.63
CA PHE A 174 -22.94 17.14 -20.88
C PHE A 174 -24.34 17.53 -21.36
N LEU A 175 -25.34 16.68 -21.07
CA LEU A 175 -26.73 16.85 -21.47
C LEU A 175 -27.66 17.31 -20.34
N LYS A 176 -27.13 17.72 -19.17
CA LYS A 176 -27.93 18.03 -17.96
C LYS A 176 -29.12 18.98 -18.20
N ASN A 177 -29.00 19.90 -19.17
CA ASN A 177 -30.02 20.90 -19.50
C ASN A 177 -30.69 20.65 -20.87
N ILE A 178 -30.67 19.42 -21.37
CA ILE A 178 -31.26 19.01 -22.65
C ILE A 178 -32.36 17.99 -22.35
N ASP A 179 -33.46 18.02 -23.10
CA ASP A 179 -34.46 16.95 -23.03
C ASP A 179 -33.84 15.64 -23.54
N THR A 180 -33.72 14.66 -22.65
CA THR A 180 -33.13 13.36 -22.93
C THR A 180 -34.18 12.26 -23.03
N SER A 181 -35.46 12.59 -23.24
CA SER A 181 -36.56 11.63 -23.39
C SER A 181 -36.31 10.57 -24.48
N ARG A 182 -35.60 10.94 -25.55
CA ARG A 182 -35.22 10.06 -26.68
C ARG A 182 -33.80 9.48 -26.57
N LEU A 183 -33.15 9.61 -25.42
CA LEU A 183 -31.84 9.03 -25.14
C LEU A 183 -31.98 7.84 -24.19
N ILE A 184 -31.40 6.72 -24.60
CA ILE A 184 -31.13 5.56 -23.75
C ILE A 184 -29.62 5.44 -23.57
N THR A 185 -29.18 5.34 -22.32
CA THR A 185 -27.78 5.19 -21.97
C THR A 185 -27.48 3.80 -21.44
N VAL A 186 -26.37 3.22 -21.89
CA VAL A 186 -25.91 1.89 -21.46
C VAL A 186 -24.46 2.01 -21.04
N ASP A 187 -24.18 1.65 -19.78
CA ASP A 187 -22.81 1.46 -19.34
C ASP A 187 -22.42 -0.02 -19.33
N ILE A 188 -21.23 -0.34 -19.86
CA ILE A 188 -20.72 -1.70 -19.81
C ILE A 188 -20.12 -1.99 -18.43
N LEU A 189 -20.17 -3.24 -17.99
CA LEU A 189 -19.42 -3.73 -16.82
C LEU A 189 -17.91 -3.71 -17.13
N CYS A 190 -17.31 -2.54 -16.97
CA CYS A 190 -15.95 -2.23 -17.39
C CYS A 190 -14.92 -2.68 -16.34
N HIS A 191 -13.95 -3.49 -16.76
CA HIS A 191 -12.81 -3.87 -15.91
C HIS A 191 -11.79 -2.73 -15.74
N GLY A 192 -11.55 -1.97 -16.80
CA GLY A 192 -10.55 -0.90 -16.88
C GLY A 192 -10.08 -0.75 -18.32
N VAL A 193 -9.27 0.26 -18.61
CA VAL A 193 -8.80 0.55 -19.98
C VAL A 193 -7.28 0.76 -20.05
N PRO A 194 -6.57 0.05 -20.95
CA PRO A 194 -5.22 0.40 -21.42
C PRO A 194 -5.23 1.55 -22.42
N SER A 195 -4.04 2.08 -22.77
CA SER A 195 -3.89 3.15 -23.75
C SER A 195 -3.86 2.64 -25.20
N GLN A 196 -4.22 3.52 -26.14
CA GLN A 196 -4.12 3.26 -27.58
C GLN A 196 -2.67 2.95 -27.99
N LYS A 197 -1.71 3.73 -27.47
CA LYS A 197 -0.27 3.53 -27.71
C LYS A 197 0.22 2.13 -27.32
N MET A 198 -0.25 1.59 -26.19
CA MET A 198 0.07 0.22 -25.78
C MET A 198 -0.45 -0.82 -26.78
N LEU A 199 -1.71 -0.67 -27.21
CA LEU A 199 -2.31 -1.58 -28.19
C LEU A 199 -1.59 -1.50 -29.54
N LYS A 200 -1.30 -0.29 -30.03
CA LYS A 200 -0.63 -0.11 -31.32
C LYS A 200 0.78 -0.69 -31.34
N ARG A 201 1.56 -0.52 -30.26
CA ARG A 201 2.89 -1.16 -30.14
C ARG A 201 2.79 -2.68 -30.12
N TYR A 202 1.84 -3.23 -29.35
CA TYR A 202 1.56 -4.66 -29.34
C TYR A 202 1.17 -5.20 -30.73
N ILE A 203 0.23 -4.56 -31.42
CA ILE A 203 -0.19 -4.95 -32.78
C ILE A 203 1.01 -4.92 -33.72
N LYS A 204 1.83 -3.86 -33.69
CA LYS A 204 3.03 -3.73 -34.52
C LYS A 204 4.04 -4.86 -34.28
N GLU A 205 4.21 -5.30 -33.03
CA GLU A 205 5.08 -6.42 -32.69
C GLU A 205 4.53 -7.75 -33.20
N LYS A 206 3.22 -7.99 -33.08
CA LYS A 206 2.59 -9.23 -33.54
C LYS A 206 2.41 -9.29 -35.06
N SER A 207 2.22 -8.17 -35.72
CA SER A 207 2.03 -8.12 -37.17
C SER A 207 3.30 -8.40 -37.96
N SER A 208 4.48 -8.28 -37.34
CA SER A 208 5.78 -8.48 -38.02
C SER A 208 5.90 -7.68 -39.32
N GLY A 209 5.35 -6.46 -39.33
CA GLY A 209 5.38 -5.56 -40.49
C GLY A 209 4.17 -5.65 -41.43
N LYS A 210 3.23 -6.58 -41.19
CA LYS A 210 1.97 -6.68 -41.94
C LYS A 210 0.97 -5.60 -41.53
N ASN A 211 0.07 -5.23 -42.44
CA ASN A 211 -1.03 -4.34 -42.10
C ASN A 211 -2.13 -5.13 -41.37
N THR A 212 -2.67 -4.55 -40.30
CA THR A 212 -3.74 -5.18 -39.51
C THR A 212 -5.08 -4.66 -39.96
N ILE A 213 -6.02 -5.56 -40.25
CA ILE A 213 -7.37 -5.21 -40.71
C ILE A 213 -8.46 -5.46 -39.66
N ASP A 214 -8.21 -6.37 -38.70
CA ASP A 214 -9.13 -6.64 -37.61
C ASP A 214 -8.41 -7.18 -36.37
N ILE A 215 -9.01 -6.96 -35.20
CA ILE A 215 -8.57 -7.53 -33.92
C ILE A 215 -9.77 -7.94 -33.07
N GLN A 216 -9.75 -9.21 -32.65
CA GLN A 216 -10.78 -9.83 -31.83
C GLN A 216 -10.13 -10.30 -30.53
N PHE A 217 -10.45 -9.64 -29.41
CA PHE A 217 -9.92 -10.01 -28.09
C PHE A 217 -10.52 -11.30 -27.52
N ARG A 218 -11.58 -11.79 -28.15
CA ARG A 218 -12.42 -12.92 -27.74
C ARG A 218 -12.96 -13.62 -28.97
N ASP A 219 -12.08 -14.28 -29.70
CA ASP A 219 -12.45 -15.06 -30.87
C ASP A 219 -13.20 -16.33 -30.46
N LYS A 220 -14.34 -16.57 -31.12
CA LYS A 220 -15.25 -17.70 -30.85
C LYS A 220 -15.07 -18.87 -31.83
N GLU A 221 -14.19 -18.77 -32.84
CA GLU A 221 -13.89 -19.89 -33.74
C GLU A 221 -13.39 -21.13 -32.98
N PHE A 222 -12.66 -20.92 -31.88
CA PHE A 222 -12.10 -21.98 -31.03
C PHE A 222 -13.01 -22.41 -29.87
N GLY A 223 -14.29 -22.01 -29.91
CA GLY A 223 -15.31 -22.36 -28.92
C GLY A 223 -15.94 -21.16 -28.23
N TRP A 224 -17.10 -21.38 -27.62
CA TRP A 224 -17.95 -20.33 -27.07
C TRP A 224 -17.39 -19.59 -25.84
N ARG A 225 -16.37 -20.17 -25.18
CA ARG A 225 -15.67 -19.52 -24.05
C ARG A 225 -14.84 -18.31 -24.49
N ALA A 226 -14.49 -18.23 -25.77
CA ALA A 226 -13.77 -17.13 -26.37
C ALA A 226 -12.41 -16.85 -25.70
N ASP A 227 -11.63 -17.92 -25.49
CA ASP A 227 -10.35 -17.93 -24.76
C ASP A 227 -9.14 -17.56 -25.66
N TYR A 228 -9.38 -17.00 -26.84
CA TYR A 228 -8.34 -16.66 -27.81
C TYR A 228 -8.44 -15.21 -28.26
N ILE A 229 -7.29 -14.58 -28.44
CA ILE A 229 -7.14 -13.33 -29.18
C ILE A 229 -6.75 -13.66 -30.62
N LYS A 230 -7.35 -12.96 -31.59
CA LYS A 230 -7.07 -13.08 -33.02
C LYS A 230 -6.79 -11.71 -33.63
N ILE A 231 -5.71 -11.59 -34.40
CA ILE A 231 -5.37 -10.39 -35.19
C ILE A 231 -5.33 -10.84 -36.65
N VAL A 232 -6.11 -10.19 -37.51
CA VAL A 232 -6.22 -10.52 -38.93
C VAL A 232 -5.43 -9.51 -39.75
N PHE A 233 -4.68 -10.01 -40.73
CA PHE A 233 -3.83 -9.21 -41.60
C PHE A 233 -4.39 -9.11 -43.02
N ASP A 234 -3.93 -8.10 -43.76
CA ASP A 234 -4.35 -7.83 -45.15
C ASP A 234 -3.92 -8.92 -46.14
N ASP A 235 -2.87 -9.69 -45.85
CA ASP A 235 -2.41 -10.84 -46.64
C ASP A 235 -3.26 -12.12 -46.42
N GLY A 236 -4.31 -12.04 -45.60
CA GLY A 236 -5.20 -13.16 -45.26
C GLY A 236 -4.69 -14.07 -44.14
N THR A 237 -3.49 -13.83 -43.61
CA THR A 237 -2.98 -14.56 -42.44
C THR A 237 -3.50 -13.96 -41.13
N SER A 238 -3.35 -14.68 -40.01
CA SER A 238 -3.73 -14.19 -38.69
C SER A 238 -2.79 -14.64 -37.59
N TYR A 239 -2.59 -13.79 -36.58
CA TYR A 239 -2.04 -14.19 -35.29
C TYR A 239 -3.17 -14.67 -34.39
N VAL A 240 -3.01 -15.83 -33.76
CA VAL A 240 -3.97 -16.41 -32.82
C VAL A 240 -3.20 -16.92 -31.62
N GLU A 241 -3.63 -16.54 -30.41
CA GLU A 241 -3.02 -17.00 -29.17
C GLU A 241 -4.04 -17.10 -28.04
N ASN A 242 -3.82 -18.03 -27.12
CA ASN A 242 -4.66 -18.16 -25.93
C ASN A 242 -4.49 -16.94 -25.00
N VAL A 243 -5.59 -16.49 -24.39
CA VAL A 243 -5.59 -15.31 -23.49
C VAL A 243 -4.65 -15.44 -22.29
N HIS A 244 -4.33 -16.67 -21.86
CA HIS A 244 -3.37 -16.94 -20.78
C HIS A 244 -1.92 -16.95 -21.24
N SER A 245 -1.66 -16.94 -22.55
CA SER A 245 -0.34 -16.93 -23.17
C SER A 245 0.01 -15.57 -23.79
N ASP A 246 -0.99 -14.85 -24.30
CA ASP A 246 -0.80 -13.55 -24.96
C ASP A 246 -0.40 -12.42 -23.98
N GLU A 247 0.64 -11.65 -24.32
CA GLU A 247 1.16 -10.60 -23.44
C GLU A 247 0.18 -9.45 -23.22
N TYR A 248 -0.63 -9.08 -24.22
CA TYR A 248 -1.56 -7.97 -24.07
C TYR A 248 -2.68 -8.35 -23.11
N VAL A 249 -3.27 -9.52 -23.34
CA VAL A 249 -4.37 -10.01 -22.50
C VAL A 249 -3.87 -10.35 -21.10
N LYS A 250 -2.66 -10.93 -20.95
CA LYS A 250 -2.00 -11.11 -19.64
C LYS A 250 -1.85 -9.78 -18.90
N GLY A 251 -1.30 -8.75 -19.56
CA GLY A 251 -1.12 -7.43 -18.97
C GLY A 251 -2.45 -6.82 -18.49
N PHE A 252 -3.52 -7.01 -19.27
CA PHE A 252 -4.88 -6.54 -18.96
C PHE A 252 -5.48 -7.29 -17.76
N LEU A 253 -5.52 -8.63 -17.82
CA LEU A 253 -6.11 -9.48 -16.78
C LEU A 253 -5.36 -9.40 -15.45
N LYS A 254 -4.03 -9.18 -15.50
CA LYS A 254 -3.19 -8.98 -14.31
C LYS A 254 -3.22 -7.54 -13.80
N ASN A 255 -4.04 -6.64 -14.37
CA ASN A 255 -4.20 -5.24 -13.97
C ASN A 255 -2.94 -4.37 -14.09
N VAL A 256 -1.94 -4.78 -14.89
CA VAL A 256 -0.64 -4.08 -15.00
C VAL A 256 -0.71 -2.90 -15.95
N ILE A 257 -1.53 -2.99 -17.00
CA ILE A 257 -1.53 -2.02 -18.11
C ILE A 257 -2.72 -1.04 -18.06
N LEU A 258 -3.54 -1.10 -17.01
CA LEU A 258 -4.76 -0.28 -16.89
C LEU A 258 -4.42 1.19 -16.57
N ARG A 259 -5.32 2.13 -16.86
CA ARG A 259 -5.23 3.52 -16.40
C ARG A 259 -5.32 3.59 -14.86
N LYS A 260 -4.56 4.49 -14.21
CA LYS A 260 -4.45 4.56 -12.73
C LYS A 260 -5.82 4.73 -12.05
N CYS A 261 -6.64 5.65 -12.56
CA CYS A 261 -7.99 5.89 -12.03
C CYS A 261 -8.90 4.65 -12.13
N CYS A 262 -8.60 3.67 -12.99
CA CYS A 262 -9.37 2.43 -13.09
C CYS A 262 -9.22 1.55 -11.86
N HIS A 263 -8.26 1.76 -10.94
CA HIS A 263 -8.19 1.01 -9.68
C HIS A 263 -9.11 1.57 -8.59
N ASN A 264 -9.60 2.80 -8.76
CA ASN A 264 -10.54 3.45 -7.87
C ASN A 264 -11.59 4.21 -8.68
N CYS A 265 -12.33 3.46 -9.52
CA CYS A 265 -13.30 4.05 -10.44
C CYS A 265 -14.65 4.17 -9.76
N SER A 266 -14.96 5.35 -9.24
CA SER A 266 -16.23 5.62 -8.57
C SER A 266 -17.48 5.34 -9.42
N PHE A 267 -17.35 5.35 -10.75
CA PHE A 267 -18.45 5.09 -11.68
C PHE A 267 -18.77 3.61 -11.88
N SER A 268 -17.88 2.71 -11.42
CA SER A 268 -18.12 1.27 -11.45
C SER A 268 -18.96 0.77 -10.27
N ASP A 269 -19.23 1.63 -9.30
CA ASP A 269 -20.00 1.35 -8.10
C ASP A 269 -21.45 1.81 -8.25
N PHE A 270 -22.35 1.34 -7.38
CA PHE A 270 -23.71 1.83 -7.32
C PHE A 270 -23.77 3.24 -6.68
N PRO A 271 -24.71 4.09 -7.13
CA PRO A 271 -25.57 3.91 -8.30
C PRO A 271 -24.77 4.04 -9.62
N ARG A 272 -25.07 3.13 -10.56
CA ARG A 272 -24.47 3.08 -11.91
C ARG A 272 -24.96 4.25 -12.77
N GLN A 273 -24.35 4.46 -13.93
CA GLN A 273 -24.49 5.72 -14.67
C GLN A 273 -25.44 5.62 -15.87
N GLY A 274 -25.51 4.48 -16.54
CA GLY A 274 -26.47 4.21 -17.61
C GLY A 274 -27.86 3.89 -17.08
N ASP A 275 -28.86 3.99 -17.94
CA ASP A 275 -30.23 3.52 -17.65
C ASP A 275 -30.25 2.01 -17.38
N ILE A 276 -29.43 1.27 -18.14
CA ILE A 276 -29.09 -0.12 -17.87
C ILE A 276 -27.57 -0.32 -17.89
N SER A 277 -27.09 -1.32 -17.14
CA SER A 277 -25.72 -1.81 -17.28
C SER A 277 -25.72 -3.19 -17.92
N ILE A 278 -24.77 -3.47 -18.82
CA ILE A 278 -24.66 -4.79 -19.47
C ILE A 278 -23.23 -5.36 -19.39
N GLY A 279 -23.12 -6.68 -19.38
CA GLY A 279 -21.84 -7.37 -19.45
C GLY A 279 -22.00 -8.89 -19.56
N ASP A 280 -20.88 -9.60 -19.45
CA ASP A 280 -20.90 -11.06 -19.21
C ASP A 280 -21.45 -11.35 -17.82
N PHE A 281 -22.35 -12.34 -17.70
CA PHE A 281 -22.81 -12.82 -16.41
C PHE A 281 -21.79 -13.79 -15.80
N TRP A 282 -20.68 -13.26 -15.30
CA TRP A 282 -19.66 -14.08 -14.66
C TRP A 282 -20.22 -14.70 -13.37
N GLY A 283 -20.07 -16.02 -13.21
CA GLY A 283 -20.61 -16.77 -12.07
C GLY A 283 -22.08 -17.20 -12.23
N ILE A 284 -22.68 -17.05 -13.42
CA ILE A 284 -24.06 -17.50 -13.68
C ILE A 284 -24.25 -18.99 -13.37
N ASP A 285 -23.25 -19.84 -13.59
CA ASP A 285 -23.27 -21.25 -13.22
C ASP A 285 -23.45 -21.51 -11.72
N THR A 286 -23.01 -20.57 -10.87
CA THR A 286 -23.19 -20.63 -9.42
C THR A 286 -24.54 -20.06 -8.98
N VAL A 287 -25.06 -19.05 -9.71
CA VAL A 287 -26.34 -18.39 -9.42
C VAL A 287 -27.51 -19.22 -9.94
N ASP A 288 -27.49 -19.53 -11.22
CA ASP A 288 -28.46 -20.38 -11.91
C ASP A 288 -27.80 -21.13 -13.07
N MET A 289 -27.49 -22.41 -12.82
CA MET A 289 -26.91 -23.31 -13.81
C MET A 289 -27.80 -23.47 -15.07
N GLY A 290 -29.12 -23.32 -14.95
CA GLY A 290 -30.05 -23.42 -16.08
C GLY A 290 -29.90 -22.31 -17.12
N GLU A 291 -29.35 -21.16 -16.71
CA GLU A 291 -29.07 -20.03 -17.59
C GLU A 291 -27.65 -20.08 -18.20
N ASN A 292 -26.87 -21.15 -17.95
CA ASN A 292 -25.58 -21.38 -18.58
C ASN A 292 -25.61 -22.57 -19.56
N ASP A 293 -25.90 -22.28 -20.83
CA ASP A 293 -25.82 -23.26 -21.93
C ASP A 293 -24.44 -23.34 -22.61
N GLY A 294 -23.43 -22.68 -22.03
CA GLY A 294 -22.07 -22.62 -22.56
C GLY A 294 -21.88 -21.71 -23.78
N LYS A 295 -22.92 -21.05 -24.31
CA LYS A 295 -22.84 -20.16 -25.49
C LYS A 295 -22.73 -18.67 -25.15
N GLY A 296 -22.73 -18.34 -23.84
CA GLY A 296 -22.54 -16.99 -23.29
C GLY A 296 -23.84 -16.30 -22.87
N THR A 297 -23.94 -15.91 -21.60
CA THR A 297 -25.12 -15.28 -21.00
C THR A 297 -24.77 -13.87 -20.54
N SER A 298 -25.61 -12.90 -20.88
CA SER A 298 -25.41 -11.51 -20.46
C SER A 298 -26.13 -11.23 -19.15
N ILE A 299 -25.48 -10.41 -18.32
CA ILE A 299 -26.11 -9.76 -17.18
C ILE A 299 -26.67 -8.41 -17.62
N ILE A 300 -27.87 -8.08 -17.19
CA ILE A 300 -28.50 -6.77 -17.32
C ILE A 300 -28.81 -6.25 -15.93
N VAL A 301 -28.41 -5.01 -15.66
CA VAL A 301 -28.70 -4.33 -14.39
C VAL A 301 -29.58 -3.12 -14.69
N SER A 302 -30.81 -3.13 -14.16
CA SER A 302 -31.81 -2.07 -14.42
C SER A 302 -31.66 -0.92 -13.44
N ASN A 303 -30.99 0.16 -13.85
CA ASN A 303 -30.55 1.24 -12.96
C ASN A 303 -31.57 2.38 -12.81
N SER A 304 -32.32 2.70 -13.87
CA SER A 304 -33.25 3.84 -13.93
C SER A 304 -34.67 3.40 -14.28
N GLU A 305 -35.64 4.33 -14.24
CA GLU A 305 -37.01 4.06 -14.69
C GLU A 305 -37.07 3.76 -16.20
N LYS A 306 -36.34 4.53 -17.03
CA LYS A 306 -36.16 4.21 -18.45
C LYS A 306 -35.57 2.81 -18.65
N GLY A 307 -34.66 2.40 -17.77
CA GLY A 307 -34.06 1.08 -17.78
C GLY A 307 -35.08 -0.04 -17.53
N LYS A 308 -36.03 0.17 -16.61
CA LYS A 308 -37.12 -0.79 -16.35
C LYS A 308 -38.04 -0.94 -17.55
N GLU A 309 -38.43 0.19 -18.17
CA GLU A 309 -39.24 0.18 -19.39
C GLU A 309 -38.54 -0.58 -20.52
N LEU A 310 -37.24 -0.37 -20.68
CA LEU A 310 -36.42 -1.04 -21.69
C LEU A 310 -36.27 -2.55 -21.44
N VAL A 311 -36.16 -2.97 -20.18
CA VAL A 311 -36.13 -4.38 -19.78
C VAL A 311 -37.39 -5.12 -20.22
N GLU A 312 -38.57 -4.51 -20.07
CA GLU A 312 -39.84 -5.13 -20.51
C GLU A 312 -39.93 -5.29 -22.04
N ILE A 313 -39.27 -4.41 -22.80
CA ILE A 313 -39.16 -4.54 -24.26
C ILE A 313 -38.16 -5.66 -24.60
N LEU A 314 -36.98 -5.67 -23.97
CA LEU A 314 -35.94 -6.68 -24.20
C LEU A 314 -36.42 -8.09 -23.90
N LYS A 315 -37.19 -8.28 -22.83
CA LYS A 315 -37.77 -9.57 -22.44
C LYS A 315 -38.53 -10.25 -23.58
N LYS A 316 -39.15 -9.48 -24.48
CA LYS A 316 -39.91 -10.00 -25.63
C LYS A 316 -39.03 -10.39 -26.82
N LYS A 317 -37.79 -9.86 -26.91
CA LYS A 317 -36.83 -10.15 -27.99
C LYS A 317 -35.81 -11.23 -27.62
N CYS A 318 -35.60 -11.49 -26.33
CA CYS A 318 -34.67 -12.51 -25.87
C CYS A 318 -35.23 -13.93 -26.04
N LEU A 319 -34.34 -14.87 -26.35
CA LEU A 319 -34.63 -16.31 -26.31
C LEU A 319 -34.83 -16.79 -24.87
N SER A 320 -34.00 -16.30 -23.95
CA SER A 320 -34.17 -16.47 -22.51
C SER A 320 -34.00 -15.14 -21.79
N PHE A 321 -34.86 -14.89 -20.81
CA PHE A 321 -34.83 -13.69 -19.98
C PHE A 321 -35.37 -14.01 -18.59
N LYS A 322 -34.53 -13.88 -17.57
CA LYS A 322 -34.86 -14.25 -16.19
C LYS A 322 -34.37 -13.19 -15.20
N GLU A 323 -35.19 -12.83 -14.22
CA GLU A 323 -34.79 -12.02 -13.08
C GLU A 323 -34.06 -12.91 -12.08
N GLU A 324 -32.88 -12.48 -11.65
CA GLU A 324 -32.05 -13.22 -10.69
C GLU A 324 -32.03 -12.49 -9.34
N ASP A 325 -32.34 -13.23 -8.27
CA ASP A 325 -32.22 -12.73 -6.90
C ASP A 325 -30.80 -12.99 -6.38
N VAL A 326 -29.90 -12.08 -6.72
CA VAL A 326 -28.49 -12.15 -6.33
C VAL A 326 -27.98 -10.79 -5.88
N GLU A 327 -27.24 -10.76 -4.78
CA GLU A 327 -26.54 -9.57 -4.33
C GLU A 327 -25.36 -9.27 -5.27
N PRO A 328 -25.35 -8.15 -6.02
CA PRO A 328 -24.32 -7.88 -7.03
C PRO A 328 -22.89 -7.89 -6.46
N LEU A 329 -22.70 -7.52 -5.19
CA LEU A 329 -21.38 -7.51 -4.56
C LEU A 329 -20.77 -8.89 -4.31
N LEU A 330 -21.56 -9.96 -4.46
CA LEU A 330 -21.13 -11.37 -4.41
C LEU A 330 -20.71 -11.89 -5.80
N LEU A 331 -21.09 -11.20 -6.87
CA LEU A 331 -20.73 -11.58 -8.23
C LEU A 331 -19.25 -11.23 -8.51
N PRO A 332 -18.54 -12.04 -9.31
CA PRO A 332 -17.17 -11.76 -9.75
C PRO A 332 -17.07 -10.55 -10.70
N ASN A 333 -18.19 -10.06 -11.21
CA ASN A 333 -18.28 -8.83 -11.99
C ASN A 333 -17.82 -7.59 -11.21
N ARG A 334 -17.36 -6.56 -11.94
CA ARG A 334 -16.92 -5.31 -11.32
C ARG A 334 -18.10 -4.40 -10.94
N PHE A 335 -18.57 -4.56 -9.70
CA PHE A 335 -19.59 -3.71 -9.07
C PHE A 335 -19.06 -2.80 -7.96
N LYS A 336 -17.74 -2.76 -7.74
CA LYS A 336 -17.09 -1.94 -6.70
C LYS A 336 -16.13 -0.92 -7.34
N ALA A 337 -16.02 0.25 -6.70
CA ALA A 337 -15.09 1.28 -7.15
C ALA A 337 -13.63 0.82 -7.04
N LEU A 338 -13.27 0.30 -5.86
CA LEU A 338 -11.94 -0.18 -5.54
C LEU A 338 -11.68 -1.55 -6.16
N TYR A 339 -10.60 -1.65 -6.91
CA TYR A 339 -10.13 -2.88 -7.53
C TYR A 339 -8.61 -2.96 -7.40
N LYS A 340 -8.07 -4.08 -6.90
CA LYS A 340 -6.67 -4.19 -6.50
C LYS A 340 -5.73 -3.87 -7.67
N GLU A 341 -4.91 -2.84 -7.49
CA GLU A 341 -3.84 -2.48 -8.42
C GLU A 341 -2.74 -3.55 -8.39
N ASN A 342 -2.18 -3.87 -9.56
CA ASN A 342 -0.99 -4.70 -9.61
C ASN A 342 0.21 -3.92 -9.06
N PRO A 343 0.96 -4.44 -8.07
CA PRO A 343 2.12 -3.73 -7.52
C PRO A 343 3.15 -3.31 -8.55
N ASN A 344 3.25 -4.08 -9.64
CA ASN A 344 4.19 -3.87 -10.73
C ASN A 344 3.69 -2.92 -11.82
N ARG A 345 2.47 -2.38 -11.73
CA ARG A 345 1.92 -1.45 -12.72
C ARG A 345 2.83 -0.24 -12.95
N ASP A 346 3.24 0.46 -11.89
CA ASP A 346 4.09 1.65 -12.05
C ASP A 346 5.45 1.29 -12.67
N ARG A 347 5.95 0.07 -12.43
CA ARG A 347 7.17 -0.45 -13.06
C ARG A 347 6.94 -0.66 -14.55
N PHE A 348 5.85 -1.31 -14.93
CA PHE A 348 5.47 -1.45 -16.34
C PHE A 348 5.35 -0.10 -17.05
N MET A 349 4.70 0.89 -16.44
CA MET A 349 4.57 2.22 -17.04
C MET A 349 5.94 2.85 -17.35
N ARG A 350 6.92 2.70 -16.43
CA ARG A 350 8.29 3.18 -16.65
C ARG A 350 9.04 2.38 -17.72
N GLU A 351 8.94 1.05 -17.69
CA GLU A 351 9.57 0.19 -18.69
C GLU A 351 9.02 0.46 -20.09
N PHE A 352 7.70 0.57 -20.22
CA PHE A 352 7.03 0.89 -21.46
C PHE A 352 7.38 2.29 -22.00
N ALA A 353 7.56 3.27 -21.12
CA ALA A 353 8.01 4.61 -21.52
C ALA A 353 9.44 4.62 -22.09
N LYS A 354 10.32 3.74 -21.59
CA LYS A 354 11.73 3.63 -22.01
C LYS A 354 11.95 2.65 -23.17
N SER A 355 11.05 1.69 -23.36
CA SER A 355 11.15 0.62 -24.34
C SER A 355 10.29 0.90 -25.57
N GLU A 356 10.78 0.50 -26.75
CA GLU A 356 9.95 0.43 -27.96
C GLU A 356 9.15 -0.87 -28.06
N SER A 357 9.48 -1.91 -27.26
CA SER A 357 8.74 -3.16 -27.20
C SER A 357 7.79 -3.21 -25.99
N TYR A 358 6.51 -3.35 -26.29
CA TYR A 358 5.42 -3.68 -25.38
C TYR A 358 5.60 -5.09 -24.79
N CYS A 359 5.79 -6.12 -25.63
CA CYS A 359 5.86 -7.51 -25.14
C CYS A 359 7.04 -7.70 -24.19
N ALA A 360 8.20 -7.13 -24.49
CA ALA A 360 9.35 -7.16 -23.59
C ALA A 360 9.07 -6.43 -22.26
N SER A 361 8.36 -5.30 -22.28
CA SER A 361 7.97 -4.56 -21.08
C SER A 361 7.02 -5.38 -20.19
N VAL A 362 6.02 -6.03 -20.79
CA VAL A 362 5.10 -6.93 -20.05
C VAL A 362 5.88 -8.12 -19.47
N ASN A 363 6.66 -8.80 -20.30
CA ASN A 363 7.40 -9.99 -19.89
C ASN A 363 8.39 -9.65 -18.77
N LYS A 364 9.19 -8.58 -18.88
CA LYS A 364 10.13 -8.16 -17.82
C LYS A 364 9.46 -7.94 -16.47
N VAL A 365 8.21 -7.49 -16.49
CA VAL A 365 7.44 -7.16 -15.29
C VAL A 365 6.66 -8.35 -14.74
N LEU A 366 6.26 -9.29 -15.60
CA LEU A 366 5.46 -10.47 -15.24
C LEU A 366 6.27 -11.78 -15.17
N SER A 367 7.52 -11.84 -15.63
CA SER A 367 8.34 -13.05 -15.68
C SER A 367 9.07 -13.31 -14.35
N VAL A 368 8.55 -14.23 -13.52
CA VAL A 368 9.24 -15.38 -12.87
C VAL A 368 8.14 -16.30 -12.29
N ASN A 369 7.97 -17.51 -12.83
CA ASN A 369 7.24 -18.67 -12.24
C ASN A 369 5.78 -18.51 -11.80
N ASP A 370 4.94 -17.89 -12.62
CA ASP A 370 3.55 -17.54 -12.26
C ASP A 370 2.50 -18.64 -12.52
N SER A 371 2.88 -19.93 -12.51
CA SER A 371 1.92 -21.03 -12.74
C SER A 371 1.38 -21.69 -11.46
N LYS A 372 1.93 -21.40 -10.26
CA LYS A 372 1.46 -22.05 -9.02
C LYS A 372 1.45 -21.21 -7.73
N GLU A 373 2.02 -20.01 -7.69
CA GLU A 373 1.97 -19.18 -6.47
C GLU A 373 0.82 -18.16 -6.52
N LYS A 374 -0.06 -18.22 -5.53
CA LYS A 374 -1.20 -17.30 -5.36
C LYS A 374 -0.78 -15.85 -5.06
N GLU A 375 0.51 -15.56 -4.89
CA GLU A 375 1.04 -14.22 -4.68
C GLU A 375 2.35 -14.00 -5.45
N GLN A 376 2.30 -13.21 -6.52
CA GLN A 376 3.47 -12.77 -7.26
C GLN A 376 4.37 -11.91 -6.34
N LYS A 377 5.55 -12.42 -5.96
CA LYS A 377 6.52 -11.64 -5.16
C LYS A 377 7.00 -10.43 -5.97
N ILE A 378 6.88 -9.23 -5.40
CA ILE A 378 7.32 -7.98 -6.03
C ILE A 378 8.84 -8.05 -6.22
N LYS A 379 9.32 -7.75 -7.43
CA LYS A 379 10.76 -7.65 -7.75
C LYS A 379 11.20 -6.20 -7.67
N TYR A 380 12.32 -5.95 -7.00
CA TYR A 380 12.93 -4.63 -6.86
C TYR A 380 14.25 -4.57 -7.62
N ASP A 381 14.48 -3.46 -8.32
CA ASP A 381 15.74 -3.23 -9.01
C ASP A 381 16.87 -2.99 -7.98
N VAL A 382 16.55 -2.26 -6.90
CA VAL A 382 17.47 -1.90 -5.82
C VAL A 382 16.88 -2.24 -4.44
N GLY A 383 17.63 -2.97 -3.62
CA GLY A 383 17.46 -2.99 -2.17
C GLY A 383 18.31 -1.89 -1.53
N LEU A 384 17.68 -0.85 -0.98
CA LEU A 384 18.36 0.24 -0.27
C LEU A 384 18.53 -0.14 1.20
N VAL A 385 19.74 -0.57 1.55
CA VAL A 385 20.14 -1.00 2.89
C VAL A 385 20.52 0.23 3.71
N SER A 386 19.70 0.56 4.71
CA SER A 386 19.87 1.79 5.50
C SER A 386 19.21 1.69 6.87
N ASN A 387 19.61 2.57 7.79
CA ASN A 387 18.96 2.74 9.10
C ASN A 387 17.85 3.80 9.03
N PHE A 388 16.81 3.53 8.24
CA PHE A 388 15.74 4.50 7.98
C PHE A 388 14.67 4.56 9.08
N TYR A 389 14.72 3.65 10.07
CA TYR A 389 14.00 3.82 11.34
C TYR A 389 14.78 4.61 12.39
N ALA A 390 15.98 5.11 12.07
CA ALA A 390 16.71 6.00 12.97
C ALA A 390 15.91 7.28 13.21
N GLY A 391 15.66 7.62 14.48
CA GLY A 391 14.91 8.81 14.88
C GLY A 391 15.69 10.11 14.78
N ASN A 392 16.58 10.29 13.79
CA ASN A 392 17.38 11.50 13.63
C ASN A 392 17.09 12.21 12.29
N PHE A 393 17.05 13.54 12.29
CA PHE A 393 16.61 14.33 11.14
C PHE A 393 17.54 14.21 9.92
N GLY A 394 18.85 14.30 10.14
CA GLY A 394 19.83 14.25 9.07
C GLY A 394 19.84 12.92 8.32
N GLY A 395 19.92 11.81 9.04
CA GLY A 395 19.86 10.46 8.50
C GLY A 395 18.54 10.16 7.81
N SER A 396 17.41 10.58 8.39
CA SER A 396 16.08 10.39 7.78
C SER A 396 15.98 11.05 6.41
N LEU A 397 16.44 12.30 6.28
CA LEU A 397 16.43 13.01 5.00
C LEU A 397 17.49 12.49 4.02
N THR A 398 18.61 11.99 4.51
CA THR A 398 19.63 11.32 3.69
C THR A 398 19.06 10.08 2.99
N GLN A 399 18.36 9.21 3.74
CA GLN A 399 17.75 8.02 3.16
C GLN A 399 16.59 8.37 2.23
N LEU A 400 15.78 9.37 2.59
CA LEU A 400 14.70 9.85 1.74
C LEU A 400 15.23 10.40 0.41
N ALA A 401 16.32 11.15 0.43
CA ALA A 401 16.91 11.74 -0.77
C ALA A 401 17.47 10.65 -1.70
N LEU A 402 18.20 9.67 -1.15
CA LEU A 402 18.71 8.55 -1.92
C LEU A 402 17.58 7.68 -2.50
N TYR A 403 16.55 7.41 -1.70
CA TYR A 403 15.34 6.70 -2.15
C TYR A 403 14.68 7.41 -3.34
N ASN A 404 14.43 8.72 -3.23
CA ASN A 404 13.80 9.48 -4.32
C ASN A 404 14.70 9.55 -5.56
N PHE A 405 16.00 9.80 -5.39
CA PHE A 405 16.94 9.82 -6.52
C PHE A 405 16.93 8.49 -7.29
N LEU A 406 16.97 7.35 -6.60
CA LEU A 406 16.91 6.02 -7.24
C LEU A 406 15.58 5.81 -7.98
N ARG A 407 14.45 6.22 -7.38
CA ARG A 407 13.10 6.12 -7.95
C ARG A 407 12.91 7.00 -9.18
N GLU A 408 13.35 8.25 -9.12
CA GLU A 408 13.28 9.23 -10.21
C GLU A 408 14.11 8.77 -11.42
N ASN A 409 15.23 8.10 -11.18
CA ASN A 409 16.04 7.48 -12.23
C ASN A 409 15.50 6.10 -12.69
N GLY A 410 14.31 5.73 -12.21
CA GLY A 410 13.48 4.66 -12.76
C GLY A 410 13.59 3.31 -12.08
N ASN A 411 14.34 3.18 -10.99
CA ASN A 411 14.46 1.93 -10.23
C ASN A 411 13.23 1.70 -9.35
N THR A 412 12.76 0.46 -9.20
CA THR A 412 11.99 0.07 -8.01
C THR A 412 12.94 -0.11 -6.83
N VAL A 413 12.56 0.40 -5.66
CA VAL A 413 13.42 0.44 -4.47
C VAL A 413 12.71 -0.22 -3.30
N LEU A 414 13.39 -1.15 -2.64
CA LEU A 414 12.97 -1.76 -1.38
C LEU A 414 13.85 -1.22 -0.24
N MET A 415 13.26 -0.53 0.73
CA MET A 415 13.93 -0.06 1.94
C MET A 415 14.20 -1.25 2.87
N ILE A 416 15.47 -1.54 3.16
CA ILE A 416 15.91 -2.69 3.95
C ILE A 416 16.60 -2.19 5.21
N GLU A 417 16.10 -2.63 6.36
CA GLU A 417 16.60 -2.31 7.69
C GLU A 417 17.40 -3.46 8.31
N HIS A 418 18.19 -3.17 9.35
CA HIS A 418 18.88 -4.17 10.15
C HIS A 418 17.90 -5.14 10.85
N PRO A 419 18.32 -6.40 11.13
CA PRO A 419 17.46 -7.42 11.72
C PRO A 419 17.25 -7.20 13.23
N GLU A 420 16.24 -7.87 13.80
CA GLU A 420 15.89 -7.77 15.23
C GLU A 420 16.95 -8.31 16.19
N GLU A 421 17.82 -9.23 15.73
CA GLU A 421 18.97 -9.73 16.49
C GLU A 421 20.07 -8.69 16.71
N SER A 422 20.00 -7.56 16.01
CA SER A 422 20.97 -6.48 16.15
C SER A 422 20.95 -5.92 17.58
N PRO A 423 22.10 -5.48 18.14
CA PRO A 423 22.15 -4.93 19.50
C PRO A 423 21.18 -3.76 19.72
N SER A 424 21.05 -2.87 18.74
CA SER A 424 19.96 -1.90 18.64
C SER A 424 18.80 -2.55 17.90
N LYS A 425 17.56 -2.43 18.38
CA LYS A 425 16.38 -2.99 17.72
C LYS A 425 15.73 -2.00 16.75
N PRO A 426 15.23 -2.46 15.60
CA PRO A 426 14.54 -1.59 14.66
C PRO A 426 13.15 -1.22 15.23
N ILE A 427 12.84 0.06 15.31
CA ILE A 427 11.57 0.55 15.87
C ILE A 427 10.68 1.06 14.73
N THR A 428 9.81 0.20 14.22
CA THR A 428 8.96 0.50 13.05
C THR A 428 8.05 1.72 13.23
N LYS A 429 7.64 2.00 14.48
CA LYS A 429 6.83 3.17 14.84
C LYS A 429 7.58 4.50 14.77
N THR A 430 8.90 4.50 14.58
CA THR A 430 9.70 5.74 14.54
C THR A 430 9.27 6.65 13.39
N LEU A 431 8.90 6.11 12.22
CA LEU A 431 8.44 6.95 11.09
C LEU A 431 7.21 7.80 11.45
N GLU A 432 6.28 7.26 12.22
CA GLU A 432 5.06 7.97 12.67
C GLU A 432 5.39 9.06 13.70
N LYS A 433 6.49 8.89 14.45
CA LYS A 433 6.99 9.89 15.41
C LYS A 433 7.72 11.04 14.73
N ILE A 434 8.53 10.76 13.71
CA ILE A 434 9.42 11.77 13.12
C ILE A 434 8.85 12.47 11.87
N TYR A 435 7.94 11.82 11.15
CA TYR A 435 7.22 12.42 10.02
C TYR A 435 5.77 12.76 10.41
N LEU A 436 5.21 13.80 9.79
CA LEU A 436 3.76 14.05 9.76
C LEU A 436 3.06 12.97 8.95
N LYS A 437 3.67 12.54 7.84
CA LYS A 437 3.20 11.44 7.00
C LYS A 437 4.39 10.61 6.53
N ASN A 438 4.31 9.29 6.73
CA ASN A 438 5.36 8.38 6.25
C ASN A 438 5.61 8.63 4.74
N PRO A 439 6.83 9.04 4.35
CA PRO A 439 7.13 9.39 2.96
C PRO A 439 7.33 8.16 2.06
N TYR A 440 7.44 6.97 2.64
CA TYR A 440 7.65 5.72 1.91
C TYR A 440 6.32 4.97 1.70
N PRO A 441 6.00 4.53 0.47
CA PRO A 441 4.89 3.62 0.23
C PRO A 441 5.07 2.32 1.03
N LYS A 442 4.01 1.78 1.65
CA LYS A 442 4.08 0.52 2.41
C LYS A 442 4.69 -0.64 1.61
N LYS A 443 4.44 -0.68 0.29
CA LYS A 443 5.00 -1.69 -0.61
C LYS A 443 6.51 -1.58 -0.78
N ASP A 444 7.11 -0.42 -0.54
CA ASP A 444 8.54 -0.17 -0.72
C ASP A 444 9.30 -0.33 0.60
N ILE A 445 8.63 -0.72 1.69
CA ILE A 445 9.24 -1.00 3.01
C ILE A 445 9.34 -2.51 3.20
N CYS A 446 10.54 -3.02 3.42
CA CYS A 446 10.76 -4.43 3.72
C CYS A 446 10.19 -4.82 5.08
N LYS A 447 9.69 -6.05 5.22
CA LYS A 447 9.43 -6.65 6.53
C LYS A 447 10.73 -6.68 7.35
N THR A 448 10.62 -6.50 8.65
CA THR A 448 11.73 -6.74 9.57
C THR A 448 12.01 -8.24 9.66
N TYR A 449 13.28 -8.62 9.57
CA TYR A 449 13.72 -10.00 9.74
C TYR A 449 14.27 -10.21 11.15
N GLY A 450 14.10 -11.42 11.70
CA GLY A 450 14.67 -11.77 12.99
C GLY A 450 16.21 -11.79 12.95
N THR A 451 16.79 -12.33 11.88
CA THR A 451 18.24 -12.50 11.74
C THR A 451 18.77 -12.06 10.36
N LYS A 452 20.07 -11.72 10.27
CA LYS A 452 20.77 -11.43 9.00
C LYS A 452 20.65 -12.59 8.02
N TRP A 453 20.62 -13.80 8.54
CA TRP A 453 20.50 -14.99 7.71
C TRP A 453 19.14 -15.07 7.00
N GLN A 454 18.04 -14.72 7.69
CA GLN A 454 16.71 -14.70 7.08
C GLN A 454 16.61 -13.61 6.00
N MET A 455 17.39 -12.54 6.11
CA MET A 455 17.49 -11.50 5.07
C MET A 455 18.03 -12.06 3.73
N SER A 456 18.62 -13.26 3.69
CA SER A 456 19.04 -13.90 2.45
C SER A 456 17.90 -14.10 1.45
N GLU A 457 16.64 -14.16 1.91
CA GLU A 457 15.43 -14.15 1.04
C GLU A 457 15.39 -12.94 0.11
N LEU A 458 16.03 -11.83 0.49
CA LEU A 458 16.10 -10.61 -0.30
C LEU A 458 16.90 -10.78 -1.59
N ASN A 459 17.80 -11.76 -1.66
CA ASN A 459 18.53 -12.10 -2.89
C ASN A 459 17.56 -12.60 -4.00
N ASP A 460 16.38 -13.10 -3.66
CA ASP A 460 15.40 -13.50 -4.67
C ASP A 460 14.61 -12.32 -5.22
N VAL A 461 14.49 -11.21 -4.48
CA VAL A 461 13.66 -10.07 -4.89
C VAL A 461 14.46 -8.87 -5.37
N CYS A 462 15.73 -8.75 -4.98
CA CYS A 462 16.62 -7.67 -5.39
C CYS A 462 17.80 -8.19 -6.26
N ASN A 463 18.20 -7.39 -7.25
CA ASN A 463 19.39 -7.66 -8.06
C ASN A 463 20.60 -6.81 -7.66
N THR A 464 20.34 -5.61 -7.14
CA THR A 464 21.35 -4.68 -6.64
C THR A 464 21.04 -4.32 -5.19
N PHE A 465 22.06 -4.23 -4.36
CA PHE A 465 22.00 -3.75 -2.99
C PHE A 465 22.85 -2.50 -2.88
N VAL A 466 22.22 -1.41 -2.47
CA VAL A 466 22.89 -0.13 -2.22
C VAL A 466 22.89 0.09 -0.72
N VAL A 467 24.05 0.14 -0.09
CA VAL A 467 24.17 0.67 1.27
C VAL A 467 24.07 2.18 1.17
N GLY A 468 23.09 2.73 1.89
CA GLY A 468 22.85 4.17 1.96
C GLY A 468 23.99 4.93 2.64
N SER A 469 23.86 6.25 2.66
CA SER A 469 24.81 7.12 3.33
C SER A 469 24.50 7.22 4.83
N ASP A 470 24.97 8.30 5.45
CA ASP A 470 25.12 8.49 6.89
C ASP A 470 26.25 7.65 7.51
N GLN A 471 26.39 7.68 8.83
CA GLN A 471 27.51 7.08 9.58
C GLN A 471 27.44 5.54 9.70
N LEU A 472 26.89 4.83 8.72
CA LEU A 472 26.68 3.38 8.78
C LEU A 472 27.97 2.54 8.87
N PHE A 473 29.14 3.15 8.59
CA PHE A 473 30.46 2.53 8.75
C PHE A 473 31.25 3.10 9.93
N GLN A 474 30.65 3.98 10.75
CA GLN A 474 31.21 4.36 12.05
C GLN A 474 31.18 3.12 12.95
N ALA A 475 32.29 2.81 13.63
CA ALA A 475 32.51 1.50 14.24
C ALA A 475 31.46 1.08 15.28
N GLU A 476 31.01 2.02 16.12
CA GLU A 476 29.99 1.75 17.13
C GLU A 476 28.61 1.53 16.50
N LEU A 477 28.21 2.38 15.56
CA LEU A 477 26.93 2.25 14.86
C LEU A 477 26.91 0.98 14.01
N PHE A 478 27.99 0.69 13.28
CA PHE A 478 28.15 -0.55 12.52
C PHE A 478 27.90 -1.79 13.39
N ARG A 479 28.46 -1.80 14.61
CA ARG A 479 28.25 -2.88 15.59
C ARG A 479 26.82 -2.90 16.14
N LEU A 480 26.28 -1.74 16.52
CA LEU A 480 24.93 -1.63 17.08
C LEU A 480 23.84 -2.10 16.10
N LEU A 481 24.08 -1.97 14.79
CA LEU A 481 23.18 -2.43 13.74
C LEU A 481 23.49 -3.88 13.29
N GLY A 482 24.25 -4.64 14.09
CA GLY A 482 24.53 -6.06 13.80
C GLY A 482 25.44 -6.28 12.59
N GLU A 483 26.24 -5.28 12.20
CA GLU A 483 27.16 -5.33 11.06
C GLU A 483 26.45 -5.62 9.73
N PHE A 484 25.14 -5.38 9.64
CA PHE A 484 24.32 -5.75 8.48
C PHE A 484 24.71 -5.01 7.19
N THR A 485 25.34 -3.84 7.31
CA THR A 485 25.86 -3.05 6.17
C THR A 485 27.12 -3.65 5.55
N SER A 486 27.71 -4.71 6.15
CA SER A 486 28.76 -5.51 5.50
C SER A 486 28.25 -6.29 4.29
N LEU A 487 26.92 -6.46 4.18
CA LEU A 487 26.26 -7.27 3.16
C LEU A 487 26.78 -8.72 3.11
N ASP A 488 27.22 -9.24 4.27
CA ASP A 488 27.65 -10.64 4.43
C ASP A 488 26.53 -11.66 4.18
N TRP A 489 25.27 -11.22 4.13
CA TRP A 489 24.04 -11.96 3.80
C TRP A 489 23.58 -11.84 2.33
N VAL A 490 24.26 -11.02 1.52
CA VAL A 490 23.99 -10.87 0.09
C VAL A 490 24.90 -11.79 -0.73
N ASP A 491 24.35 -12.48 -1.75
CA ASP A 491 25.09 -13.40 -2.63
C ASP A 491 26.11 -12.66 -3.52
N ASP A 492 27.21 -13.31 -3.90
CA ASP A 492 28.28 -12.67 -4.71
C ASP A 492 27.85 -12.37 -6.15
N ASN A 493 26.83 -13.04 -6.67
CA ASN A 493 26.26 -12.73 -7.99
C ASN A 493 25.31 -11.50 -7.97
N LYS A 494 25.12 -10.86 -6.81
CA LYS A 494 24.35 -9.63 -6.66
C LYS A 494 25.28 -8.45 -6.58
N LYS A 495 24.86 -7.35 -7.22
CA LYS A 495 25.64 -6.12 -7.21
C LYS A 495 25.56 -5.45 -5.84
N LYS A 496 26.70 -5.02 -5.30
CA LYS A 496 26.84 -4.36 -4.01
C LYS A 496 27.51 -3.00 -4.19
N ILE A 497 26.81 -1.93 -3.84
CA ILE A 497 27.29 -0.55 -3.96
C ILE A 497 27.19 0.11 -2.58
N ALA A 498 28.24 0.82 -2.15
CA ALA A 498 28.14 1.77 -1.05
C ALA A 498 28.17 3.18 -1.63
N TYR A 499 27.12 3.96 -1.35
CA TYR A 499 27.03 5.34 -1.80
C TYR A 499 27.26 6.31 -0.65
N ALA A 500 28.24 7.22 -0.80
CA ALA A 500 28.55 8.27 0.15
C ALA A 500 28.74 7.74 1.59
N ALA A 501 29.44 6.62 1.75
CA ALA A 501 29.73 6.02 3.05
C ALA A 501 30.48 6.98 3.97
N SER A 502 30.22 6.87 5.27
CA SER A 502 30.82 7.73 6.30
C SER A 502 31.31 6.91 7.49
N PHE A 503 32.55 7.16 7.88
CA PHE A 503 33.20 6.57 9.06
C PHE A 503 33.12 7.49 10.28
N GLY A 504 32.73 8.75 10.06
CA GLY A 504 32.40 9.73 11.11
C GLY A 504 33.59 10.35 11.82
N HIS A 505 34.76 9.72 11.79
CA HIS A 505 35.99 10.21 12.41
C HIS A 505 37.18 10.06 11.46
N LYS A 506 38.23 10.86 11.67
CA LYS A 506 39.48 10.81 10.91
C LYS A 506 40.27 9.50 11.08
N LYS A 507 39.97 8.73 12.13
CA LYS A 507 40.57 7.42 12.42
C LYS A 507 39.48 6.41 12.74
N LEU A 508 39.75 5.15 12.40
CA LEU A 508 38.87 4.03 12.68
C LEU A 508 39.19 3.46 14.08
N TYR A 509 38.32 3.72 15.05
CA TYR A 509 38.43 3.18 16.41
C TYR A 509 37.59 1.90 16.52
N ILE A 510 38.18 0.76 16.17
CA ILE A 510 37.45 -0.51 16.03
C ILE A 510 38.28 -1.67 16.60
N ASP A 511 37.61 -2.65 17.20
CA ASP A 511 38.27 -3.87 17.65
C ASP A 511 38.68 -4.77 16.47
N ARG A 512 39.58 -5.71 16.73
CA ARG A 512 40.22 -6.52 15.68
C ARG A 512 39.23 -7.41 14.94
N ASP A 513 38.18 -7.90 15.59
CA ASP A 513 37.26 -8.86 14.97
C ASP A 513 36.19 -8.14 14.15
N VAL A 514 35.64 -7.03 14.66
CA VAL A 514 34.75 -6.16 13.86
C VAL A 514 35.50 -5.58 12.66
N LEU A 515 36.79 -5.23 12.80
CA LEU A 515 37.62 -4.79 11.67
C LEU A 515 37.76 -5.86 10.58
N LYS A 516 37.93 -7.14 10.95
CA LYS A 516 38.01 -8.24 9.97
C LYS A 516 36.69 -8.42 9.23
N ASN A 517 35.56 -8.36 9.94
CA ASN A 517 34.24 -8.47 9.35
C ASN A 517 33.95 -7.30 8.40
N MET A 518 34.26 -6.08 8.83
CA MET A 518 34.14 -4.88 8.00
C MET A 518 35.03 -4.98 6.76
N LYS A 519 36.29 -5.40 6.91
CA LYS A 519 37.22 -5.61 5.78
C LYS A 519 36.71 -6.67 4.81
N TYR A 520 36.20 -7.79 5.33
CA TYR A 520 35.59 -8.84 4.51
C TYR A 520 34.38 -8.31 3.73
N GLY A 521 33.46 -7.60 4.40
CA GLY A 521 32.29 -7.00 3.76
C GLY A 521 32.67 -6.00 2.68
N ILE A 522 33.52 -5.02 3.00
CA ILE A 522 33.99 -3.98 2.08
C ILE A 522 34.67 -4.57 0.84
N SER A 523 35.46 -5.64 0.99
CA SER A 523 36.13 -6.31 -0.14
C SER A 523 35.18 -6.94 -1.17
N ARG A 524 33.90 -7.09 -0.83
CA ARG A 524 32.86 -7.66 -1.71
C ARG A 524 32.00 -6.61 -2.42
N PHE A 525 32.21 -5.32 -2.14
CA PHE A 525 31.52 -4.27 -2.86
C PHE A 525 32.08 -4.15 -4.28
N ASP A 526 31.20 -4.13 -5.27
CA ASP A 526 31.58 -3.83 -6.65
C ASP A 526 32.01 -2.37 -6.81
N SER A 527 31.49 -1.49 -5.96
CA SER A 527 31.78 -0.07 -5.95
C SER A 527 31.56 0.55 -4.58
N PHE A 528 32.45 1.46 -4.20
CA PHE A 528 32.43 2.11 -2.90
C PHE A 528 32.79 3.59 -3.06
N SER A 529 31.97 4.47 -2.50
CA SER A 529 32.20 5.91 -2.46
C SER A 529 32.02 6.44 -1.05
N VAL A 530 32.66 7.57 -0.76
CA VAL A 530 32.69 8.20 0.57
C VAL A 530 32.31 9.68 0.48
N ARG A 531 31.82 10.26 1.57
CA ARG A 531 31.38 11.68 1.59
C ARG A 531 32.35 12.65 2.29
N GLU A 532 33.30 12.14 3.06
CA GLU A 532 34.34 12.94 3.72
C GLU A 532 35.73 12.60 3.15
N GLU A 533 36.61 13.60 3.06
CA GLU A 533 37.93 13.45 2.44
C GLU A 533 38.83 12.47 3.22
N ASP A 534 38.84 12.57 4.56
CA ASP A 534 39.64 11.67 5.43
C ASP A 534 39.24 10.18 5.22
N ALA A 535 38.02 9.88 4.76
CA ALA A 535 37.60 8.50 4.51
C ALA A 535 38.29 7.85 3.31
N ILE A 536 38.84 8.64 2.38
CA ILE A 536 39.65 8.11 1.27
C ILE A 536 40.88 7.39 1.82
N ASP A 537 41.58 8.03 2.76
CA ASP A 537 42.75 7.45 3.43
C ASP A 537 42.38 6.26 4.30
N ILE A 538 41.26 6.32 5.04
CA ILE A 538 40.75 5.19 5.83
C ILE A 538 40.52 3.97 4.92
N CYS A 539 39.86 4.18 3.78
CA CYS A 539 39.59 3.14 2.80
C CYS A 539 40.87 2.53 2.21
N LYS A 540 41.83 3.37 1.83
CA LYS A 540 43.11 2.92 1.27
C LYS A 540 43.95 2.14 2.28
N GLN A 541 44.09 2.66 3.50
CA GLN A 541 45.00 2.11 4.53
C GLN A 541 44.45 0.84 5.20
N ASN A 542 43.14 0.80 5.50
CA ASN A 542 42.56 -0.31 6.27
C ASN A 542 41.98 -1.42 5.39
N PHE A 543 41.42 -1.05 4.23
CA PHE A 543 40.69 -1.97 3.36
C PHE A 543 41.37 -2.20 2.00
N GLY A 544 42.34 -1.36 1.61
CA GLY A 544 43.11 -1.52 0.37
C GLY A 544 42.31 -1.20 -0.90
N ILE A 545 41.25 -0.40 -0.79
CA ILE A 545 40.38 -0.03 -1.91
C ILE A 545 40.50 1.45 -2.25
N ASP A 546 40.35 1.77 -3.54
CA ASP A 546 40.21 3.13 -4.03
C ASP A 546 38.72 3.49 -4.09
N VAL A 547 38.37 4.70 -3.66
CA VAL A 547 36.99 5.14 -3.50
C VAL A 547 36.78 6.51 -4.14
N ALA A 548 35.56 6.75 -4.65
CA ALA A 548 35.18 8.07 -5.15
C ALA A 548 34.73 8.97 -3.99
N TRP A 549 35.13 10.24 -4.01
CA TRP A 549 34.63 11.25 -3.08
C TRP A 549 33.41 11.94 -3.69
N VAL A 550 32.23 11.65 -3.15
CA VAL A 550 30.93 12.09 -3.68
C VAL A 550 30.20 12.98 -2.68
N MET A 551 29.18 13.70 -3.15
CA MET A 551 28.29 14.49 -2.32
C MET A 551 27.31 13.61 -1.53
N ASP A 552 26.91 14.10 -0.36
CA ASP A 552 25.86 13.47 0.45
C ASP A 552 24.54 13.35 -0.34
N PRO A 553 23.77 12.25 -0.18
CA PRO A 553 22.48 12.08 -0.85
C PRO A 553 21.52 13.26 -0.75
N VAL A 554 21.57 14.07 0.31
CA VAL A 554 20.66 15.23 0.41
C VAL A 554 20.81 16.25 -0.72
N PHE A 555 21.94 16.24 -1.44
CA PHE A 555 22.14 17.07 -2.62
C PHE A 555 21.70 16.41 -3.94
N LEU A 556 21.38 15.11 -3.93
CA LEU A 556 21.11 14.36 -5.17
C LEU A 556 19.67 14.53 -5.65
N CYS A 557 18.70 14.59 -4.73
CA CYS A 557 17.31 14.81 -5.12
C CYS A 557 17.04 16.27 -5.45
N ASP A 558 16.01 16.52 -6.25
CA ASP A 558 15.55 17.87 -6.54
C ASP A 558 15.12 18.56 -5.23
N LYS A 559 15.46 19.85 -5.07
CA LYS A 559 15.02 20.69 -3.95
C LYS A 559 13.49 20.63 -3.78
N LYS A 560 12.75 20.48 -4.87
CA LYS A 560 11.29 20.35 -4.88
C LYS A 560 10.78 19.20 -4.01
N VAL A 561 11.53 18.10 -3.88
CA VAL A 561 11.15 16.98 -2.99
C VAL A 561 11.01 17.46 -1.54
N TYR A 562 11.89 18.36 -1.10
CA TYR A 562 11.84 18.94 0.24
C TYR A 562 10.72 19.99 0.36
N GLU A 563 10.54 20.82 -0.67
CA GLU A 563 9.48 21.84 -0.71
C GLU A 563 8.09 21.18 -0.64
N ASP A 564 7.87 20.09 -1.40
CA ASP A 564 6.65 19.29 -1.37
C ASP A 564 6.43 18.64 0.00
N LEU A 565 7.50 18.14 0.63
CA LEU A 565 7.44 17.59 1.99
C LEU A 565 7.04 18.66 3.03
N ALA A 566 7.51 19.91 2.88
CA ALA A 566 7.17 21.03 3.75
C ALA A 566 5.80 21.69 3.44
N SER A 567 5.27 21.55 2.22
CA SER A 567 4.06 22.22 1.73
C SER A 567 2.79 22.02 2.58
N ASN A 568 2.67 20.86 3.24
CA ASN A 568 1.50 20.50 4.03
C ASN A 568 1.55 20.98 5.49
N VAL A 569 2.62 21.68 5.87
CA VAL A 569 2.80 22.20 7.22
C VAL A 569 1.96 23.47 7.40
N LYS A 570 1.03 23.41 8.35
CA LYS A 570 0.10 24.52 8.68
C LYS A 570 0.74 25.66 9.47
N ARG A 571 1.93 25.45 10.00
CA ARG A 571 2.65 26.43 10.81
C ARG A 571 3.15 27.56 9.90
N GLU A 572 2.85 28.81 10.23
CA GLU A 572 3.31 29.99 9.51
C GLU A 572 4.13 30.88 10.45
N HIS A 573 5.16 31.52 9.91
CA HIS A 573 5.93 32.57 10.57
C HIS A 573 5.72 33.88 9.81
N SER A 574 5.17 34.89 10.49
CA SER A 574 4.90 36.21 9.89
C SER A 574 6.03 37.21 10.13
N GLU A 575 6.91 36.94 11.09
CA GLU A 575 8.01 37.84 11.48
C GLU A 575 9.37 37.23 11.13
N PRO A 576 10.37 38.06 10.75
CA PRO A 576 11.74 37.60 10.52
C PRO A 576 12.36 36.93 11.75
N TYR A 577 13.08 35.82 11.55
CA TYR A 577 13.63 35.02 12.65
C TYR A 577 14.89 34.23 12.30
N ILE A 578 15.58 33.78 13.34
CA ILE A 578 16.70 32.83 13.25
C ILE A 578 16.15 31.43 13.51
N ALA A 579 16.38 30.50 12.58
CA ALA A 579 16.19 29.07 12.88
C ALA A 579 17.52 28.49 13.37
N SER A 580 17.46 27.59 14.35
CA SER A 580 18.65 26.95 14.90
C SER A 580 18.45 25.45 15.12
N TYR A 581 19.31 24.65 14.51
CA TYR A 581 19.32 23.19 14.68
C TYR A 581 20.55 22.74 15.45
N ILE A 582 20.35 22.40 16.73
CA ILE A 582 21.41 22.04 17.67
C ILE A 582 21.26 20.58 18.10
N LEU A 583 22.16 19.72 17.65
CA LEU A 583 22.26 18.31 18.00
C LEU A 583 22.70 18.11 19.44
N ASP A 584 23.79 18.74 19.87
CA ASP A 584 24.32 18.57 21.23
C ASP A 584 24.33 19.89 22.00
N PRO A 585 23.25 20.22 22.74
CA PRO A 585 23.13 21.41 23.56
C PRO A 585 24.33 21.69 24.48
N THR A 586 24.90 22.90 24.41
CA THR A 586 25.87 23.41 25.38
C THR A 586 25.60 24.88 25.69
N ARG A 587 26.08 25.36 26.84
CA ARG A 587 26.00 26.79 27.20
C ARG A 587 26.73 27.67 26.18
N GLU A 588 27.85 27.19 25.63
CA GLU A 588 28.58 27.91 24.60
C GLU A 588 27.76 28.07 23.31
N LYS A 589 27.09 27.00 22.84
CA LYS A 589 26.21 27.07 21.66
C LYS A 589 25.02 28.01 21.89
N ARG A 590 24.46 28.01 23.10
CA ARG A 590 23.45 29.00 23.53
C ARG A 590 24.00 30.42 23.42
N ASP A 591 25.19 30.66 23.93
CA ASP A 591 25.81 32.01 23.93
C ASP A 591 26.13 32.47 22.51
N ILE A 592 26.53 31.56 21.61
CA ILE A 592 26.66 31.83 20.16
C ILE A 592 25.30 32.26 19.58
N ILE A 593 24.22 31.52 19.84
CA ILE A 593 22.89 31.85 19.31
C ILE A 593 22.42 33.22 19.83
N LYS A 594 22.56 33.49 21.14
CA LYS A 594 22.20 34.79 21.74
C LYS A 594 23.01 35.95 21.16
N PHE A 595 24.30 35.72 20.88
CA PHE A 595 25.12 36.72 20.20
C PHE A 595 24.62 37.01 18.78
N VAL A 596 24.20 35.98 18.04
CA VAL A 596 23.60 36.17 16.70
C VAL A 596 22.25 36.89 16.80
N GLU A 597 21.39 36.56 17.79
CA GLU A 597 20.14 37.30 18.06
C GLU A 597 20.42 38.80 18.27
N GLU A 598 21.38 39.14 19.12
CA GLU A 598 21.78 40.53 19.40
C GLU A 598 22.28 41.25 18.14
N LYS A 599 23.17 40.62 17.37
CA LYS A 599 23.77 41.23 16.18
C LYS A 599 22.81 41.36 15.00
N ARG A 600 21.77 40.53 14.93
CA ARG A 600 20.76 40.59 13.86
C ARG A 600 19.51 41.36 14.27
N GLY A 601 19.26 41.55 15.57
CA GLY A 601 17.98 42.07 16.06
C GLY A 601 16.82 41.11 15.81
N LEU A 602 17.09 39.80 15.73
CA LEU A 602 16.11 38.74 15.44
C LEU A 602 16.02 37.76 16.61
N LYS A 603 14.87 37.10 16.75
CA LYS A 603 14.68 36.03 17.75
C LYS A 603 14.99 34.66 17.16
N ALA A 604 15.58 33.80 17.97
CA ALA A 604 15.94 32.45 17.60
C ALA A 604 14.90 31.43 18.06
N GLU A 605 14.44 30.64 17.10
CA GLU A 605 13.77 29.37 17.32
C GLU A 605 14.80 28.24 17.26
N VAL A 606 14.86 27.42 18.29
CA VAL A 606 15.84 26.34 18.40
C VAL A 606 15.15 25.00 18.47
N TYR A 607 15.64 24.03 17.72
CA TYR A 607 15.21 22.64 17.82
C TYR A 607 16.40 21.68 17.85
N SER A 608 16.21 20.54 18.50
CA SER A 608 17.17 19.43 18.60
C SER A 608 16.54 18.14 18.09
N GLU A 609 17.15 16.95 18.27
CA GLU A 609 16.46 15.70 17.89
C GLU A 609 15.20 15.44 18.72
N LEU A 610 14.25 14.72 18.12
CA LEU A 610 12.96 14.45 18.75
C LEU A 610 13.11 13.56 20.00
N GLY A 611 12.40 13.91 21.07
CA GLY A 611 12.23 13.05 22.24
C GLY A 611 13.31 13.18 23.33
N TYR A 612 14.14 14.23 23.29
CA TYR A 612 15.04 14.54 24.39
C TYR A 612 14.30 15.12 25.61
N SER A 613 14.81 14.82 26.82
CA SER A 613 14.29 15.32 28.08
C SER A 613 14.60 16.80 28.28
N ASP A 614 13.85 17.46 29.16
CA ASP A 614 14.12 18.85 29.56
C ASP A 614 15.56 19.03 30.09
N GLU A 615 16.10 18.02 30.76
CA GLU A 615 17.49 17.98 31.23
C GLU A 615 18.51 18.06 30.08
N TYR A 616 18.26 17.37 28.96
CA TYR A 616 19.16 17.37 27.81
C TYR A 616 19.21 18.74 27.13
N ILE A 617 18.07 19.44 27.06
CA ILE A 617 17.99 20.77 26.44
C ILE A 617 18.24 21.93 27.42
N ALA A 618 18.33 21.66 28.73
CA ALA A 618 18.58 22.66 29.78
C ALA A 618 19.76 23.62 29.47
N PRO A 619 20.87 23.20 28.83
CA PRO A 619 21.94 24.13 28.45
C PRO A 619 21.52 25.28 27.52
N LEU A 620 20.38 25.17 26.82
CA LEU A 620 19.81 26.18 25.92
C LEU A 620 18.85 27.16 26.61
N GLU A 621 18.87 27.23 27.94
CA GLU A 621 18.00 28.10 28.74
C GLU A 621 17.89 29.56 28.22
N GLY A 622 16.66 30.07 28.19
CA GLY A 622 16.35 31.42 27.71
C GLY A 622 16.32 31.58 26.19
N LEU A 623 16.39 30.49 25.42
CA LEU A 623 16.04 30.45 24.00
C LEU A 623 14.67 29.80 23.80
N ASN A 624 13.99 30.10 22.69
CA ASN A 624 12.73 29.45 22.35
C ASN A 624 13.00 28.05 21.77
N VAL A 625 13.03 27.03 22.64
CA VAL A 625 13.25 25.63 22.24
C VAL A 625 11.92 24.97 21.89
N VAL A 626 11.82 24.43 20.67
CA VAL A 626 10.61 23.78 20.14
C VAL A 626 10.91 22.34 19.70
N GLN A 627 9.89 21.49 19.74
CA GLN A 627 9.96 20.14 19.16
C GLN A 627 9.23 20.12 17.82
N LEU A 628 9.96 19.81 16.76
CA LEU A 628 9.46 19.81 15.38
C LEU A 628 9.69 18.44 14.71
N LYS A 629 8.73 18.01 13.90
CA LYS A 629 8.87 16.89 12.96
C LYS A 629 9.66 17.29 11.72
N ILE A 630 10.03 16.32 10.87
CA ILE A 630 10.92 16.54 9.72
C ILE A 630 10.39 17.61 8.77
N GLU A 631 9.10 17.55 8.41
CA GLU A 631 8.45 18.52 7.53
C GLU A 631 8.52 19.94 8.10
N GLU A 632 8.29 20.07 9.41
CA GLU A 632 8.26 21.35 10.12
C GLU A 632 9.67 21.95 10.26
N ARG A 633 10.69 21.11 10.47
CA ARG A 633 12.10 21.53 10.49
C ARG A 633 12.54 22.04 9.12
N LEU A 634 12.18 21.33 8.04
CA LEU A 634 12.47 21.78 6.68
C LEU A 634 11.84 23.15 6.41
N LYS A 635 10.56 23.33 6.78
CA LYS A 635 9.87 24.62 6.66
C LYS A 635 10.59 25.71 7.48
N SER A 636 11.00 25.40 8.71
CA SER A 636 11.75 26.35 9.57
C SER A 636 13.07 26.81 8.92
N ILE A 637 13.83 25.90 8.29
CA ILE A 637 15.04 26.28 7.52
C ILE A 637 14.67 27.09 6.28
N MET A 638 13.63 26.69 5.53
CA MET A 638 13.22 27.35 4.28
C MET A 638 12.70 28.77 4.48
N GLU A 639 12.13 29.08 5.65
CA GLU A 639 11.49 30.37 5.91
C GLU A 639 12.36 31.32 6.75
N CYS A 640 13.40 30.84 7.44
CA CYS A 640 14.22 31.71 8.28
C CYS A 640 15.06 32.74 7.48
N ASP A 641 15.46 33.81 8.16
CA ASP A 641 16.35 34.85 7.61
C ASP A 641 17.82 34.56 7.87
N PHE A 642 18.10 33.78 8.92
CA PHE A 642 19.45 33.31 9.25
C PHE A 642 19.38 31.96 9.94
N PHE A 643 20.37 31.11 9.68
CA PHE A 643 20.42 29.75 10.23
C PHE A 643 21.67 29.53 11.08
N VAL A 644 21.51 28.94 12.26
CA VAL A 644 22.63 28.52 13.11
C VAL A 644 22.54 27.02 13.33
N THR A 645 23.63 26.28 13.17
CA THR A 645 23.58 24.83 13.38
C THR A 645 24.90 24.26 13.86
N ASP A 646 24.86 23.17 14.60
CA ASP A 646 26.03 22.32 14.87
C ASP A 646 25.94 20.96 14.15
N SER A 647 25.04 20.87 13.17
CA SER A 647 24.74 19.65 12.41
C SER A 647 25.34 19.72 11.02
N PHE A 648 25.99 18.63 10.61
CA PHE A 648 26.48 18.48 9.24
C PHE A 648 25.33 18.57 8.23
N HIS A 649 24.23 17.85 8.48
CA HIS A 649 23.05 17.91 7.61
C HIS A 649 22.35 19.27 7.70
N GLY A 650 22.34 19.92 8.87
CA GLY A 650 21.89 21.31 8.99
C GLY A 650 22.68 22.24 8.05
N THR A 651 24.01 22.08 8.00
CA THR A 651 24.88 22.82 7.08
C THR A 651 24.52 22.54 5.62
N CYS A 652 24.28 21.28 5.27
CA CYS A 652 23.86 20.88 3.93
C CYS A 652 22.53 21.55 3.55
N PHE A 653 21.53 21.55 4.45
CA PHE A 653 20.23 22.16 4.18
C PHE A 653 20.29 23.68 4.11
N ALA A 654 21.16 24.34 4.87
CA ALA A 654 21.40 25.78 4.70
C ALA A 654 21.90 26.10 3.26
N LEU A 655 22.81 25.28 2.74
CA LEU A 655 23.35 25.41 1.39
C LEU A 655 22.29 25.10 0.31
N ILE A 656 21.52 24.01 0.48
CA ILE A 656 20.45 23.61 -0.45
C ILE A 656 19.35 24.68 -0.52
N MET A 657 18.99 25.28 0.61
CA MET A 657 17.92 26.28 0.69
C MET A 657 18.41 27.71 0.40
N GLY A 658 19.71 27.91 0.21
CA GLY A 658 20.30 29.22 -0.04
C GLY A 658 20.18 30.19 1.14
N LYS A 659 20.33 29.68 2.37
CA LYS A 659 20.10 30.45 3.60
C LYS A 659 21.38 30.97 4.21
N PRO A 660 21.46 32.27 4.59
CA PRO A 660 22.59 32.79 5.36
C PRO A 660 22.78 32.00 6.65
N PHE A 661 23.99 31.54 6.94
CA PHE A 661 24.20 30.63 8.06
C PHE A 661 25.56 30.73 8.74
N ILE A 662 25.62 30.18 9.96
CA ILE A 662 26.84 29.82 10.69
C ILE A 662 26.73 28.35 11.10
N SER A 663 27.81 27.60 10.90
CA SER A 663 27.92 26.20 11.29
C SER A 663 28.99 26.00 12.35
N ILE A 664 28.58 25.57 13.53
CA ILE A 664 29.42 25.33 14.70
C ILE A 664 29.97 23.90 14.60
N VAL A 665 31.29 23.76 14.55
CA VAL A 665 31.95 22.45 14.41
C VAL A 665 31.64 21.59 15.63
N ASN A 666 30.93 20.48 15.39
CA ASN A 666 30.67 19.48 16.42
C ASN A 666 31.73 18.37 16.36
N THR A 667 32.79 18.55 17.15
CA THR A 667 33.95 17.65 17.19
C THR A 667 33.59 16.23 17.61
N ALA A 668 32.73 16.08 18.63
CA ALA A 668 32.26 14.79 19.13
C ALA A 668 31.53 13.97 18.05
N ARG A 669 30.79 14.64 17.17
CA ARG A 669 30.07 14.01 16.05
C ARG A 669 30.87 13.95 14.76
N GLY A 670 32.10 14.45 14.72
CA GLY A 670 32.98 14.35 13.55
C GLY A 670 33.14 15.66 12.79
N ALA A 671 34.21 16.39 13.13
CA ALA A 671 34.58 17.67 12.52
C ALA A 671 34.95 17.57 11.03
N SER A 672 35.54 16.45 10.61
CA SER A 672 36.01 16.22 9.23
C SER A 672 34.97 16.53 8.17
N ARG A 673 33.70 16.21 8.44
CA ARG A 673 32.58 16.44 7.49
C ARG A 673 32.30 17.92 7.26
N PHE A 674 32.44 18.77 8.29
CA PHE A 674 32.26 20.22 8.18
C PHE A 674 33.39 20.86 7.38
N TYR A 675 34.64 20.47 7.62
CA TYR A 675 35.78 20.97 6.86
C TYR A 675 35.73 20.48 5.41
N SER A 676 35.40 19.21 5.19
CA SER A 676 35.26 18.61 3.84
C SER A 676 34.29 19.41 2.97
N ILE A 677 33.08 19.67 3.46
CA ILE A 677 32.07 20.44 2.71
C ILE A 677 32.45 21.92 2.61
N GLY A 678 33.02 22.49 3.68
CA GLY A 678 33.47 23.88 3.73
C GLY A 678 34.55 24.18 2.68
N HIS A 679 35.55 23.31 2.54
CA HIS A 679 36.59 23.44 1.53
C HIS A 679 36.05 23.16 0.12
N LYS A 680 35.28 22.07 -0.07
CA LYS A 680 34.74 21.68 -1.38
C LYS A 680 33.86 22.77 -2.00
N LEU A 681 33.02 23.42 -1.19
CA LEU A 681 32.10 24.46 -1.65
C LEU A 681 32.61 25.89 -1.43
N ASN A 682 33.81 26.06 -0.87
CA ASN A 682 34.42 27.34 -0.55
C ASN A 682 33.54 28.23 0.36
N VAL A 683 33.07 27.65 1.47
CA VAL A 683 32.23 28.28 2.50
C VAL A 683 32.85 28.17 3.90
N MET A 684 34.17 28.02 3.98
CA MET A 684 34.92 27.92 5.23
C MET A 684 34.73 29.11 6.16
N ASP A 685 34.42 30.28 5.61
CA ASP A 685 34.10 31.49 6.35
C ASP A 685 32.84 31.32 7.24
N ARG A 686 31.96 30.37 6.92
CA ARG A 686 30.76 30.02 7.69
C ARG A 686 30.98 28.93 8.75
N ILE A 687 32.10 28.22 8.71
CA ILE A 687 32.42 27.13 9.64
C ILE A 687 33.23 27.71 10.81
N VAL A 688 32.70 27.60 12.02
CA VAL A 688 33.26 28.19 13.25
C VAL A 688 33.48 27.14 14.33
N GLU A 689 34.50 27.30 15.16
CA GLU A 689 34.90 26.28 16.14
C GLU A 689 34.52 26.61 17.59
N SER A 690 34.36 27.89 17.92
CA SER A 690 34.08 28.35 19.29
C SER A 690 33.35 29.68 19.31
N PHE A 691 32.89 30.09 20.50
CA PHE A 691 32.27 31.41 20.67
C PHE A 691 33.22 32.58 20.35
N ASP A 692 34.48 32.46 20.71
CA ASP A 692 35.48 33.50 20.42
C ASP A 692 35.77 33.59 18.91
N ASP A 693 35.80 32.45 18.21
CA ASP A 693 35.94 32.40 16.76
C ASP A 693 34.77 33.12 16.05
N VAL A 694 33.53 32.88 16.52
CA VAL A 694 32.35 33.60 16.04
C VAL A 694 32.50 35.11 16.26
N LYS A 695 32.87 35.56 17.47
CA LYS A 695 33.01 37.00 17.76
C LYS A 695 34.02 37.68 16.84
N GLN A 696 35.14 37.04 16.57
CA GLN A 696 36.21 37.58 15.74
C GLN A 696 35.80 37.67 14.26
N ARG A 697 35.09 36.65 13.76
CA ARG A 697 34.79 36.51 12.33
C ARG A 697 33.44 37.06 11.91
N TYR A 698 32.48 37.21 12.83
CA TYR A 698 31.12 37.60 12.50
C TYR A 698 31.03 38.92 11.74
N GLY A 699 31.78 39.94 12.18
CA GLY A 699 31.84 41.24 11.49
C GLY A 699 32.49 41.20 10.12
N GLN A 700 33.18 40.11 9.78
CA GLN A 700 33.83 39.87 8.50
C GLN A 700 32.99 39.00 7.55
N LEU A 701 31.84 38.49 8.01
CA LEU A 701 30.93 37.68 7.20
C LEU A 701 30.34 38.55 6.08
N LYS A 702 30.93 38.47 4.90
CA LYS A 702 30.38 39.06 3.68
C LYS A 702 29.09 38.35 3.29
N GLU A 703 28.23 39.03 2.56
CA GLU A 703 27.08 38.39 1.90
C GLU A 703 27.56 37.26 0.98
N MET A 704 26.87 36.12 1.02
CA MET A 704 27.29 34.94 0.25
C MET A 704 26.83 35.07 -1.20
N ASP A 705 27.75 34.85 -2.13
CA ASP A 705 27.42 34.72 -3.55
C ASP A 705 26.85 33.32 -3.82
N TYR A 706 25.54 33.16 -3.59
CA TYR A 706 24.85 31.89 -3.79
C TYR A 706 24.93 31.40 -5.23
N THR A 707 25.09 32.28 -6.23
CA THR A 707 25.27 31.84 -7.61
C THR A 707 26.54 31.00 -7.75
N LYS A 708 27.67 31.45 -7.17
CA LYS A 708 28.92 30.68 -7.19
C LYS A 708 28.83 29.38 -6.38
N VAL A 709 28.20 29.43 -5.21
CA VAL A 709 28.03 28.25 -4.34
C VAL A 709 27.13 27.21 -5.02
N THR A 710 25.99 27.63 -5.58
CA THR A 710 25.07 26.76 -6.32
C THR A 710 25.72 26.15 -7.57
N ASN A 711 26.56 26.89 -8.29
CA ASN A 711 27.31 26.34 -9.43
C ASN A 711 28.29 25.25 -8.98
N ARG A 712 29.05 25.47 -7.90
CA ARG A 712 29.95 24.44 -7.34
C ARG A 712 29.18 23.22 -6.84
N ILE A 713 28.06 23.42 -6.16
CA ILE A 713 27.18 22.33 -5.73
C ILE A 713 26.73 21.54 -6.97
N ARG A 714 26.29 22.21 -8.03
CA ARG A 714 25.86 21.56 -9.28
C ARG A 714 26.95 20.67 -9.86
N ASP A 715 28.18 21.17 -10.01
CA ASP A 715 29.28 20.42 -10.60
C ASP A 715 29.60 19.14 -9.79
N GLU A 716 29.67 19.26 -8.46
CA GLU A 716 29.94 18.13 -7.55
C GLU A 716 28.76 17.14 -7.50
N VAL A 717 27.53 17.64 -7.57
CA VAL A 717 26.32 16.81 -7.63
C VAL A 717 26.22 16.07 -8.95
N ASP A 718 26.52 16.71 -10.07
CA ASP A 718 26.49 16.09 -11.40
C ASP A 718 27.52 14.96 -11.51
N PHE A 719 28.73 15.17 -10.97
CA PHE A 719 29.72 14.12 -10.82
C PHE A 719 29.18 12.95 -9.96
N SER A 720 28.60 13.25 -8.81
CA SER A 720 28.09 12.26 -7.86
C SER A 720 26.92 11.43 -8.42
N LYS A 721 25.98 12.10 -9.10
CA LYS A 721 24.85 11.47 -9.80
C LYS A 721 25.35 10.56 -10.91
N LYS A 722 26.26 11.05 -11.75
CA LYS A 722 26.86 10.29 -12.84
C LYS A 722 27.56 9.04 -12.31
N TRP A 723 28.37 9.17 -11.26
CA TRP A 723 29.05 8.04 -10.64
C TRP A 723 28.07 6.96 -10.19
N LEU A 724 27.02 7.31 -9.44
CA LEU A 724 26.05 6.34 -8.94
C LEU A 724 25.28 5.66 -10.08
N LEU A 725 24.85 6.41 -11.10
CA LEU A 725 24.15 5.86 -12.26
C LEU A 725 25.04 4.91 -13.08
N GLU A 726 26.33 5.23 -13.24
CA GLU A 726 27.28 4.33 -13.90
C GLU A 726 27.44 3.01 -13.13
N GLN A 727 27.57 3.06 -11.79
CA GLN A 727 27.68 1.85 -10.99
C GLN A 727 26.38 1.02 -11.01
N LEU A 728 25.21 1.67 -10.96
CA LEU A 728 23.91 1.01 -11.07
C LEU A 728 23.72 0.29 -12.41
N ASN A 729 24.28 0.82 -13.51
CA ASN A 729 24.16 0.24 -14.85
C ASN A 729 25.28 -0.75 -15.23
N ARG A 730 26.38 -0.80 -14.47
CA ARG A 730 27.48 -1.72 -14.71
C ARG A 730 27.03 -3.19 -14.71
N LYS A 731 27.54 -4.06 -15.58
CA LYS A 731 27.21 -5.49 -15.50
C LYS A 731 27.84 -6.13 -14.25
N THR A 732 27.07 -6.93 -13.53
CA THR A 732 27.57 -7.76 -12.42
C THR A 732 28.38 -8.93 -12.97
N LEU A 733 29.35 -9.43 -12.21
CA LEU A 733 30.05 -10.67 -12.53
C LEU A 733 29.15 -11.86 -12.13
N ASP A 734 28.77 -12.69 -13.10
CA ASP A 734 27.94 -13.89 -12.88
C ASP A 734 28.78 -15.03 -12.29
N LYS A 735 29.02 -15.01 -10.97
CA LYS A 735 29.57 -16.17 -10.27
C LYS A 735 29.00 -16.32 -8.87
N ILE A 736 28.20 -17.36 -8.67
CA ILE A 736 27.80 -17.84 -7.34
C ILE A 736 29.00 -18.58 -6.74
N THR A 737 29.33 -18.30 -5.48
CA THR A 737 30.42 -19.01 -4.77
C THR A 737 29.90 -20.22 -3.99
N ASP A 738 30.80 -21.14 -3.63
CA ASP A 738 30.45 -22.27 -2.74
C ASP A 738 29.89 -21.76 -1.41
N ARG A 739 30.39 -20.62 -0.93
CA ARG A 739 29.86 -19.95 0.28
C ARG A 739 28.41 -19.52 0.09
N ASP A 740 28.07 -18.91 -1.04
CA ASP A 740 26.69 -18.51 -1.34
C ASP A 740 25.77 -19.73 -1.42
N TYR A 741 26.23 -20.82 -2.06
CA TYR A 741 25.48 -22.07 -2.14
C TYR A 741 25.25 -22.69 -0.74
N LEU A 742 26.27 -22.72 0.11
CA LEU A 742 26.16 -23.19 1.50
C LEU A 742 25.19 -22.32 2.32
N ARG A 743 25.24 -20.98 2.17
CA ARG A 743 24.27 -20.09 2.83
C ARG A 743 22.84 -20.38 2.39
N ARG A 744 22.60 -20.60 1.09
CA ARG A 744 21.27 -20.95 0.56
C ARG A 744 20.79 -22.30 1.10
N ILE A 745 21.65 -23.31 1.16
CA ILE A 745 21.29 -24.59 1.76
C ILE A 745 20.91 -24.40 3.21
N LEU A 746 21.72 -23.68 3.99
CA LEU A 746 21.39 -23.37 5.37
C LEU A 746 20.02 -22.69 5.41
N SER A 747 19.81 -21.62 4.61
CA SER A 747 18.54 -20.87 4.48
C SER A 747 17.32 -21.77 4.33
N LEU A 748 17.40 -22.73 3.42
CA LEU A 748 16.34 -23.71 3.19
C LEU A 748 16.15 -24.67 4.37
N GLN A 749 17.23 -25.07 5.05
CA GLN A 749 17.14 -25.95 6.22
C GLN A 749 16.46 -25.26 7.41
N SER A 750 16.82 -24.03 7.80
CA SER A 750 16.11 -23.41 8.94
C SER A 750 14.68 -22.99 8.59
N LYS A 751 14.36 -22.63 7.34
CA LYS A 751 12.95 -22.48 6.94
C LYS A 751 12.17 -23.78 7.11
N LYS A 752 12.78 -24.92 6.74
CA LYS A 752 12.17 -26.24 6.95
C LYS A 752 12.02 -26.57 8.43
N ILE A 753 12.96 -26.15 9.29
CA ILE A 753 12.85 -26.27 10.74
C ILE A 753 11.65 -25.45 11.24
N ASP A 754 11.56 -24.16 10.89
CA ASP A 754 10.44 -23.28 11.27
C ASP A 754 9.08 -23.85 10.82
N GLU A 755 9.00 -24.37 9.58
CA GLU A 755 7.79 -25.02 9.07
C GLU A 755 7.43 -26.31 9.83
N LEU A 756 8.44 -27.10 10.21
CA LEU A 756 8.25 -28.32 11.01
C LEU A 756 7.81 -27.97 12.44
N GLU A 757 8.35 -26.90 13.03
CA GLU A 757 7.93 -26.40 14.34
C GLU A 757 6.48 -25.91 14.30
N MET A 758 6.10 -25.13 13.29
CA MET A 758 4.71 -24.71 13.10
C MET A 758 3.76 -25.90 12.85
N LYS A 759 4.17 -26.87 12.03
CA LYS A 759 3.38 -28.09 11.80
C LYS A 759 3.26 -28.92 13.07
N LEU A 760 4.33 -29.07 13.84
CA LEU A 760 4.32 -29.75 15.13
C LEU A 760 3.34 -29.05 16.08
N GLN A 761 3.37 -27.72 16.14
CA GLN A 761 2.46 -26.94 16.96
C GLN A 761 1.01 -27.07 16.48
N ASN A 762 0.75 -27.07 15.17
CA ASN A 762 -0.57 -27.29 14.61
C ASN A 762 -1.09 -28.72 14.81
N VAL A 763 -0.23 -29.74 14.70
CA VAL A 763 -0.58 -31.13 15.02
C VAL A 763 -0.87 -31.28 16.50
N CYS A 764 -0.08 -30.64 17.37
CA CYS A 764 -0.37 -30.55 18.80
C CYS A 764 -1.71 -29.84 19.08
N ASN A 765 -2.11 -28.86 18.24
CA ASN A 765 -3.38 -28.14 18.36
C ASN A 765 -4.58 -28.93 17.80
N VAL A 766 -4.40 -29.72 16.72
CA VAL A 766 -5.46 -30.49 16.05
C VAL A 766 -5.69 -31.85 16.70
N ALA A 767 -4.65 -32.49 17.25
CA ALA A 767 -4.75 -33.79 17.92
C ALA A 767 -5.40 -33.71 19.32
N ARG A 768 -5.93 -32.56 19.74
CA ARG A 768 -6.29 -32.29 21.14
C ARG A 768 -7.60 -31.51 21.26
N THR A 769 -8.72 -32.16 20.97
CA THR A 769 -10.05 -31.73 21.44
C THR A 769 -10.82 -32.81 22.20
N ASP A 770 -10.57 -34.10 21.97
CA ASP A 770 -11.35 -35.13 22.65
C ASP A 770 -10.82 -35.54 24.04
N ASN A 771 -9.67 -35.02 24.50
CA ASN A 771 -9.13 -35.43 25.80
C ASN A 771 -8.10 -34.51 26.48
N ILE A 772 -7.72 -33.35 25.91
CA ILE A 772 -6.62 -32.54 26.51
C ILE A 772 -6.99 -31.91 27.85
N LEU A 773 -8.23 -31.42 28.00
CA LEU A 773 -8.66 -30.69 29.20
C LEU A 773 -8.50 -31.57 30.46
N ASN A 774 -8.82 -32.88 30.35
CA ASN A 774 -8.64 -33.89 31.40
C ASN A 774 -7.20 -34.08 31.90
N TYR A 775 -6.19 -33.64 31.12
CA TYR A 775 -4.77 -33.79 31.46
C TYR A 775 -4.10 -32.46 31.84
N VAL A 776 -4.80 -31.33 31.77
CA VAL A 776 -4.24 -30.01 32.09
C VAL A 776 -4.58 -29.65 33.52
N THR A 777 -3.59 -29.78 34.41
CA THR A 777 -3.75 -29.53 35.85
C THR A 777 -3.29 -28.14 36.29
N ASP A 778 -2.63 -27.36 35.42
CA ASP A 778 -2.25 -25.96 35.65
C ASP A 778 -3.33 -25.00 35.17
N ILE A 779 -3.76 -24.08 36.04
CA ILE A 779 -4.87 -23.16 35.76
C ILE A 779 -4.60 -22.21 34.58
N TYR A 780 -3.37 -21.73 34.39
CA TYR A 780 -3.04 -20.80 33.29
C TYR A 780 -3.10 -21.51 31.94
N SER A 781 -2.51 -22.70 31.89
CA SER A 781 -2.54 -23.59 30.73
C SER A 781 -3.98 -23.96 30.38
N TYR A 782 -4.80 -24.28 31.40
CA TYR A 782 -6.21 -24.63 31.22
C TYR A 782 -7.03 -23.48 30.62
N LEU A 783 -6.94 -22.29 31.21
CA LEU A 783 -7.66 -21.11 30.71
C LEU A 783 -7.17 -20.67 29.31
N ASN A 784 -5.90 -20.87 28.99
CA ASN A 784 -5.37 -20.60 27.65
C ASN A 784 -5.94 -21.58 26.61
N VAL A 785 -6.07 -22.86 26.95
CA VAL A 785 -6.73 -23.85 26.09
C VAL A 785 -8.19 -23.45 25.87
N LEU A 786 -8.93 -23.09 26.93
CA LEU A 786 -10.31 -22.60 26.80
C LEU A 786 -10.43 -21.39 25.87
N ASN A 787 -9.52 -20.42 25.96
CA ASN A 787 -9.53 -19.26 25.07
C ASN A 787 -9.37 -19.64 23.58
N ASN A 788 -8.60 -20.69 23.28
CA ASN A 788 -8.38 -21.13 21.91
C ASN A 788 -9.58 -21.90 21.33
N ILE A 789 -10.43 -22.50 22.19
CA ILE A 789 -11.57 -23.32 21.76
C ILE A 789 -12.93 -22.65 22.00
N LYS A 790 -12.98 -21.49 22.67
CA LYS A 790 -14.23 -20.83 23.12
C LYS A 790 -15.29 -20.62 22.04
N GLU A 791 -14.89 -20.44 20.78
CA GLU A 791 -15.80 -20.27 19.63
C GLU A 791 -16.58 -21.54 19.25
N ARG A 792 -16.28 -22.69 19.89
CA ARG A 792 -16.86 -24.00 19.61
C ARG A 792 -17.40 -24.72 20.85
N VAL A 793 -17.32 -24.11 22.03
CA VAL A 793 -17.70 -24.73 23.30
C VAL A 793 -18.58 -23.80 24.14
N GLY A 794 -19.34 -24.39 25.05
CA GLY A 794 -19.96 -23.72 26.18
C GLY A 794 -19.07 -23.82 27.41
N ILE A 795 -18.87 -22.72 28.13
CA ILE A 795 -18.07 -22.62 29.35
C ILE A 795 -19.00 -22.14 30.47
N VAL A 796 -19.12 -22.94 31.53
CA VAL A 796 -19.91 -22.63 32.71
C VAL A 796 -19.01 -22.60 33.93
N ILE A 797 -19.07 -21.53 34.71
CA ILE A 797 -18.25 -21.36 35.92
C ILE A 797 -19.15 -21.13 37.12
N SER A 798 -18.85 -21.81 38.23
CA SER A 798 -19.45 -21.58 39.54
C SER A 798 -18.39 -21.56 40.62
N VAL A 799 -18.40 -20.53 41.46
CA VAL A 799 -17.53 -20.44 42.63
C VAL A 799 -18.19 -21.11 43.82
N LYS A 800 -17.47 -22.01 44.51
CA LYS A 800 -17.89 -22.54 45.81
C LYS A 800 -16.95 -22.03 46.90
N ASP A 801 -17.55 -21.59 48.01
CA ASP A 801 -16.90 -20.94 49.14
C ASP A 801 -16.25 -19.59 48.78
N THR A 802 -15.20 -19.58 47.96
CA THR A 802 -14.44 -18.38 47.64
C THR A 802 -13.66 -18.53 46.32
N SER A 803 -13.46 -17.42 45.61
CA SER A 803 -12.53 -17.38 44.47
C SER A 803 -11.07 -17.60 44.89
N GLY A 804 -10.75 -17.53 46.19
CA GLY A 804 -9.48 -17.97 46.77
C GLY A 804 -8.38 -16.90 46.87
N LEU A 805 -7.47 -17.05 47.85
CA LEU A 805 -6.38 -16.10 48.15
C LEU A 805 -5.31 -16.03 47.06
N LEU A 806 -5.19 -17.08 46.23
CA LEU A 806 -4.20 -17.17 45.17
C LEU A 806 -4.76 -16.75 43.80
N TYR A 807 -6.06 -16.41 43.72
CA TYR A 807 -6.62 -15.77 42.54
C TYR A 807 -6.05 -14.34 42.42
N ASN A 808 -5.21 -14.12 41.42
CA ASN A 808 -4.44 -12.90 41.22
C ASN A 808 -4.75 -12.24 39.86
N ASN A 809 -4.16 -11.06 39.62
CA ASN A 809 -4.36 -10.29 38.38
C ASN A 809 -3.99 -11.07 37.10
N SER A 810 -3.05 -12.01 37.19
CA SER A 810 -2.68 -12.85 36.05
C SER A 810 -3.80 -13.82 35.71
N ILE A 811 -4.36 -14.53 36.70
CA ILE A 811 -5.51 -15.44 36.50
C ILE A 811 -6.71 -14.66 35.97
N ASP A 812 -6.98 -13.47 36.54
CA ASP A 812 -8.06 -12.58 36.08
C ASP A 812 -7.90 -12.16 34.60
N THR A 813 -6.67 -11.91 34.17
CA THR A 813 -6.36 -11.59 32.76
C THR A 813 -6.69 -12.76 31.83
N TYR A 814 -6.45 -14.01 32.25
CA TYR A 814 -6.83 -15.19 31.46
C TYR A 814 -8.33 -15.46 31.48
N MET A 815 -9.00 -15.23 32.62
CA MET A 815 -10.45 -15.31 32.75
C MET A 815 -11.16 -14.32 31.80
N LYS A 816 -10.64 -13.09 31.69
CA LYS A 816 -11.16 -12.09 30.71
C LYS A 816 -11.07 -12.55 29.26
N LYS A 817 -10.04 -13.32 28.89
CA LYS A 817 -9.90 -13.85 27.52
C LYS A 817 -11.01 -14.85 27.19
N ILE A 818 -11.54 -15.57 28.17
CA ILE A 818 -12.64 -16.55 27.99
C ILE A 818 -14.04 -15.97 28.23
N GLY A 819 -14.15 -14.66 28.48
CA GLY A 819 -15.43 -13.94 28.53
C GLY A 819 -15.82 -13.34 29.88
N ASN A 820 -15.08 -13.58 30.97
CA ASN A 820 -15.38 -13.01 32.29
C ASN A 820 -15.17 -11.48 32.30
N THR A 821 -16.14 -10.73 32.84
CA THR A 821 -16.09 -9.27 32.95
C THR A 821 -15.82 -8.78 34.37
N TYR A 822 -16.16 -9.55 35.40
CA TYR A 822 -15.87 -9.18 36.79
C TYR A 822 -14.39 -9.36 37.16
N ASN A 823 -13.90 -8.54 38.09
CA ASN A 823 -12.59 -8.77 38.71
C ASN A 823 -12.78 -9.51 40.04
N LEU A 824 -12.31 -10.76 40.10
CA LEU A 824 -12.45 -11.62 41.29
C LEU A 824 -11.26 -11.54 42.27
N VAL A 825 -10.26 -10.72 41.97
CA VAL A 825 -9.07 -10.53 42.83
C VAL A 825 -9.48 -9.93 44.17
N GLY A 826 -9.16 -10.63 45.26
CA GLY A 826 -9.51 -10.22 46.63
C GLY A 826 -11.00 -10.32 46.97
N LYS A 827 -11.82 -10.94 46.11
CA LYS A 827 -13.28 -11.07 46.29
C LYS A 827 -13.65 -12.36 47.04
N HIS A 828 -13.22 -12.45 48.29
CA HIS A 828 -13.48 -13.63 49.12
C HIS A 828 -14.94 -13.71 49.59
N TRP A 829 -15.44 -14.94 49.75
CA TRP A 829 -16.82 -15.23 50.19
C TRP A 829 -17.88 -14.52 49.34
N ARG A 830 -17.69 -14.52 48.03
CA ARG A 830 -18.68 -14.06 47.06
C ARG A 830 -19.10 -15.20 46.17
N SER A 831 -20.41 -15.39 46.04
CA SER A 831 -20.99 -16.27 45.03
C SER A 831 -20.72 -15.65 43.66
N TYR A 832 -20.34 -16.48 42.69
CA TYR A 832 -20.07 -16.04 41.33
C TYR A 832 -20.45 -17.15 40.35
N VAL A 833 -21.12 -16.76 39.27
CA VAL A 833 -21.46 -17.65 38.15
C VAL A 833 -21.19 -16.97 36.81
N MET A 834 -20.81 -17.77 35.82
CA MET A 834 -20.64 -17.35 34.43
C MET A 834 -21.16 -18.43 33.47
N LEU A 835 -21.80 -18.02 32.40
CA LEU A 835 -22.19 -18.86 31.27
C LEU A 835 -21.81 -18.16 29.96
N SER A 836 -20.94 -18.78 29.17
CA SER A 836 -20.59 -18.35 27.82
C SER A 836 -20.74 -19.50 26.82
N VAL A 837 -21.17 -19.21 25.59
CA VAL A 837 -21.40 -20.19 24.53
C VAL A 837 -20.88 -19.62 23.21
N ASN A 838 -20.03 -20.37 22.48
CA ASN A 838 -19.44 -19.95 21.21
C ASN A 838 -18.82 -18.55 21.28
N GLY A 839 -18.03 -18.28 22.32
CA GLY A 839 -17.36 -17.00 22.56
C GLY A 839 -18.28 -15.85 23.00
N VAL A 840 -19.60 -16.07 23.08
CA VAL A 840 -20.58 -15.06 23.50
C VAL A 840 -20.91 -15.25 24.98
N LEU A 841 -20.82 -14.19 25.79
CA LEU A 841 -21.23 -14.21 27.20
C LEU A 841 -22.76 -14.11 27.29
N LEU A 842 -23.40 -15.12 27.85
CA LEU A 842 -24.86 -15.16 28.00
C LEU A 842 -25.31 -14.66 29.38
N TYR A 843 -24.56 -14.99 30.42
CA TYR A 843 -24.85 -14.55 31.79
C TYR A 843 -23.60 -14.51 32.66
N GLU A 844 -23.53 -13.52 33.54
CA GLU A 844 -22.49 -13.39 34.55
C GLU A 844 -23.04 -12.62 35.75
N LYS A 845 -22.78 -13.09 36.97
CA LYS A 845 -23.20 -12.39 38.19
C LYS A 845 -22.26 -12.69 39.35
N MET A 846 -21.98 -11.66 40.16
CA MET A 846 -21.31 -11.76 41.46
C MET A 846 -22.18 -11.06 42.52
N ASN A 847 -22.36 -11.68 43.69
CA ASN A 847 -23.06 -11.07 44.82
C ASN A 847 -22.08 -10.55 45.88
N ASP A 848 -22.40 -9.41 46.48
CA ASP A 848 -21.54 -8.72 47.45
C ASP A 848 -21.75 -9.15 48.91
N ASP A 849 -22.93 -9.73 49.22
CA ASP A 849 -23.41 -10.01 50.59
C ASP A 849 -23.46 -11.51 50.95
N GLY A 850 -22.83 -12.37 50.17
CA GLY A 850 -22.79 -13.82 50.41
C GLY A 850 -24.05 -14.58 49.98
N GLU A 851 -25.04 -13.91 49.41
CA GLU A 851 -26.22 -14.54 48.82
C GLU A 851 -25.87 -15.57 47.74
N SER A 852 -26.61 -16.68 47.68
CA SER A 852 -26.49 -17.65 46.61
C SER A 852 -26.95 -17.07 45.28
N ILE A 853 -26.40 -17.59 44.18
CA ILE A 853 -26.82 -17.25 42.82
C ILE A 853 -27.35 -18.52 42.19
N GLU A 854 -28.56 -18.45 41.65
CA GLU A 854 -29.12 -19.46 40.77
C GLU A 854 -29.48 -18.82 39.43
N TYR A 855 -29.13 -19.48 38.34
CA TYR A 855 -29.48 -19.04 37.00
C TYR A 855 -29.79 -20.24 36.10
N LYS A 856 -30.84 -20.13 35.29
CA LYS A 856 -31.34 -21.16 34.40
C LYS A 856 -31.62 -20.56 33.02
N GLN A 857 -31.10 -21.18 31.98
CA GLN A 857 -31.24 -20.72 30.60
C GLN A 857 -31.35 -21.90 29.64
N ASN A 858 -32.28 -21.81 28.69
CA ASN A 858 -32.36 -22.74 27.58
C ASN A 858 -31.43 -22.26 26.45
N ILE A 859 -30.58 -23.16 25.95
CA ILE A 859 -29.72 -22.95 24.79
C ILE A 859 -30.14 -24.00 23.75
N GLY A 860 -30.92 -23.57 22.76
CA GLY A 860 -31.58 -24.50 21.84
C GLY A 860 -32.59 -25.40 22.57
N LEU A 861 -32.42 -26.71 22.46
CA LEU A 861 -33.26 -27.72 23.13
C LEU A 861 -32.73 -28.12 24.52
N HIS A 862 -31.56 -27.62 24.92
CA HIS A 862 -30.88 -28.03 26.14
C HIS A 862 -31.02 -26.98 27.25
N CYS A 863 -31.16 -27.43 28.49
CA CYS A 863 -31.32 -26.58 29.67
C CYS A 863 -30.03 -26.55 30.48
N VAL A 864 -29.45 -25.36 30.67
CA VAL A 864 -28.27 -25.15 31.52
C VAL A 864 -28.66 -24.38 32.78
N GLU A 865 -28.30 -24.94 33.94
CA GLU A 865 -28.57 -24.38 35.25
C GLU A 865 -27.26 -24.25 36.02
N VAL A 866 -26.99 -23.08 36.61
CA VAL A 866 -25.79 -22.84 37.40
C VAL A 866 -26.17 -22.26 38.76
N PHE A 867 -25.58 -22.83 39.80
CA PHE A 867 -25.77 -22.45 41.18
C PHE A 867 -24.43 -22.26 41.90
N SER A 868 -24.30 -21.18 42.66
CA SER A 868 -23.12 -20.83 43.46
C SER A 868 -23.55 -20.36 44.83
N SER A 869 -22.95 -20.93 45.89
CA SER A 869 -23.15 -20.52 47.27
C SER A 869 -21.85 -20.61 48.06
N ILE A 870 -21.61 -19.60 48.91
CA ILE A 870 -20.42 -19.49 49.76
C ILE A 870 -20.50 -20.38 51.01
N PHE A 871 -19.38 -20.46 51.76
CA PHE A 871 -19.25 -21.32 52.95
C PHE A 871 -20.25 -21.02 54.06
N LYS A 872 -20.59 -19.74 54.27
CA LYS A 872 -21.54 -19.32 55.33
C LYS A 872 -23.01 -19.66 55.04
N HIS A 873 -23.31 -20.13 53.82
CA HIS A 873 -24.62 -20.56 53.39
C HIS A 873 -24.58 -22.04 52.99
N GLU A 874 -25.06 -22.40 51.80
CA GLU A 874 -25.15 -23.80 51.36
C GLU A 874 -23.81 -24.41 50.93
N ASN A 875 -22.74 -23.61 50.82
CA ASN A 875 -21.39 -24.02 50.44
C ASN A 875 -21.37 -25.00 49.24
N THR A 876 -22.01 -24.61 48.15
CA THR A 876 -22.31 -25.51 47.03
C THR A 876 -22.04 -24.82 45.70
N ALA A 877 -21.37 -25.53 44.80
CA ALA A 877 -21.35 -25.24 43.37
C ALA A 877 -22.06 -26.37 42.65
N ARG A 878 -23.03 -26.03 41.82
CA ARG A 878 -23.80 -26.98 41.00
C ARG A 878 -23.92 -26.42 39.59
N ILE A 879 -23.67 -27.27 38.59
CA ILE A 879 -23.75 -26.91 37.17
C ILE A 879 -24.48 -28.05 36.48
N MET A 880 -25.76 -27.85 36.18
CA MET A 880 -26.60 -28.87 35.56
C MET A 880 -26.77 -28.60 34.07
N ILE A 881 -26.68 -29.67 33.28
CA ILE A 881 -27.03 -29.67 31.86
C ILE A 881 -28.05 -30.79 31.67
N ASP A 882 -29.24 -30.44 31.19
CA ASP A 882 -30.39 -31.34 31.02
C ASP A 882 -30.74 -32.15 32.27
N GLY A 883 -30.61 -31.51 33.44
CA GLY A 883 -30.92 -32.10 34.74
C GLY A 883 -29.81 -32.96 35.37
N VAL A 884 -28.66 -33.12 34.71
CA VAL A 884 -27.50 -33.85 35.24
C VAL A 884 -26.48 -32.85 35.80
N ASP A 885 -26.10 -32.98 37.08
CA ASP A 885 -25.09 -32.12 37.72
C ASP A 885 -23.67 -32.58 37.40
N TYR A 886 -22.96 -31.70 36.71
CA TYR A 886 -21.58 -31.89 36.30
C TYR A 886 -20.58 -31.13 37.16
N ALA A 887 -20.97 -30.37 38.19
CA ALA A 887 -19.98 -29.69 39.03
C ALA A 887 -19.18 -30.69 39.89
N VAL A 888 -17.86 -30.47 40.02
CA VAL A 888 -17.03 -31.22 41.00
C VAL A 888 -17.44 -30.89 42.43
N ASN A 889 -18.04 -29.71 42.64
CA ASN A 889 -18.57 -29.23 43.90
C ASN A 889 -17.52 -29.22 45.03
N ARG A 890 -16.31 -28.72 44.74
CA ARG A 890 -15.26 -28.43 45.74
C ARG A 890 -14.99 -26.93 45.82
N ARG A 891 -14.30 -26.51 46.88
CA ARG A 891 -13.88 -25.12 47.08
C ARG A 891 -13.08 -24.61 45.87
N GLY A 892 -13.36 -23.39 45.44
CA GLY A 892 -12.66 -22.72 44.34
C GLY A 892 -13.51 -22.56 43.08
N LEU A 893 -12.82 -22.46 41.94
CA LEU A 893 -13.42 -22.25 40.61
C LEU A 893 -13.87 -23.59 40.02
N ASN A 894 -15.16 -23.90 40.04
CA ASN A 894 -15.71 -25.08 39.36
C ASN A 894 -16.05 -24.70 37.93
N ILE A 895 -15.52 -25.43 36.94
CA ILE A 895 -15.64 -25.14 35.51
C ILE A 895 -16.16 -26.39 34.81
N VAL A 896 -17.26 -26.25 34.06
CA VAL A 896 -17.79 -27.29 33.17
C VAL A 896 -17.74 -26.77 31.74
N VAL A 897 -17.28 -27.62 30.83
CA VAL A 897 -17.14 -27.30 29.41
C VAL A 897 -17.92 -28.31 28.60
N PHE A 898 -18.73 -27.86 27.64
CA PHE A 898 -19.49 -28.72 26.74
C PHE A 898 -19.34 -28.32 25.27
N ASP A 899 -19.43 -29.30 24.37
CA ASP A 899 -19.42 -29.07 22.93
C ASP A 899 -20.76 -28.47 22.48
N THR A 900 -20.76 -27.39 21.69
CA THR A 900 -22.01 -26.69 21.32
C THR A 900 -22.73 -27.30 20.11
N GLN A 901 -22.09 -28.20 19.37
CA GLN A 901 -22.72 -28.89 18.25
C GLN A 901 -23.56 -30.07 18.74
N ASN A 902 -23.05 -30.81 19.73
CA ASN A 902 -23.67 -32.05 20.23
C ASN A 902 -24.08 -31.99 21.72
N PHE A 903 -23.85 -30.87 22.41
CA PHE A 903 -24.17 -30.64 23.83
C PHE A 903 -23.57 -31.64 24.82
N LYS A 904 -22.52 -32.36 24.40
CA LYS A 904 -21.79 -33.31 25.24
C LYS A 904 -20.80 -32.56 26.14
N VAL A 905 -20.80 -32.86 27.44
CA VAL A 905 -19.78 -32.38 28.37
C VAL A 905 -18.42 -32.96 28.01
N ILE A 906 -17.44 -32.09 27.77
CA ILE A 906 -16.07 -32.44 27.37
C ILE A 906 -15.09 -32.41 28.54
N ASP A 907 -15.33 -31.58 29.56
CA ASP A 907 -14.59 -31.61 30.82
C ASP A 907 -15.41 -31.04 31.98
N SER A 908 -15.09 -31.49 33.19
CA SER A 908 -15.57 -30.94 34.45
C SER A 908 -14.43 -30.96 35.47
N VAL A 909 -14.07 -29.77 35.94
CA VAL A 909 -12.88 -29.55 36.76
C VAL A 909 -13.14 -28.51 37.85
N VAL A 910 -12.35 -28.56 38.91
CA VAL A 910 -12.26 -27.49 39.92
C VAL A 910 -10.81 -27.17 40.24
N PHE A 911 -10.50 -25.87 40.28
CA PHE A 911 -9.22 -25.34 40.75
C PHE A 911 -9.42 -24.74 42.15
N ASP A 912 -8.79 -25.32 43.18
CA ASP A 912 -8.81 -24.76 44.53
C ASP A 912 -7.79 -23.62 44.65
N THR A 913 -8.20 -22.45 44.18
CA THR A 913 -7.45 -21.19 44.21
C THR A 913 -7.25 -20.62 45.62
N HIS A 914 -7.69 -21.33 46.67
CA HIS A 914 -7.37 -20.99 48.06
C HIS A 914 -6.20 -21.82 48.62
N ALA A 915 -5.94 -23.02 48.10
CA ALA A 915 -4.85 -23.89 48.55
C ALA A 915 -3.54 -23.61 47.81
N THR A 916 -2.40 -23.67 48.53
CA THR A 916 -1.06 -23.50 47.96
C THR A 916 -0.83 -24.47 46.80
N GLY A 917 -0.37 -23.93 45.67
CA GLY A 917 -0.15 -24.69 44.43
C GLY A 917 -1.39 -24.85 43.54
N ILE A 918 -2.56 -24.31 43.92
CA ILE A 918 -3.82 -24.33 43.15
C ILE A 918 -4.15 -25.76 42.64
N PRO A 919 -4.40 -26.72 43.54
CA PRO A 919 -4.63 -28.09 43.14
C PRO A 919 -5.89 -28.21 42.27
N CYS A 920 -5.77 -29.01 41.21
CA CYS A 920 -6.80 -29.30 40.23
C CYS A 920 -7.45 -30.66 40.50
N TYR A 921 -8.77 -30.73 40.45
CA TYR A 921 -9.54 -31.98 40.59
C TYR A 921 -10.56 -32.10 39.46
N HIS A 922 -10.52 -33.19 38.71
CA HIS A 922 -11.54 -33.52 37.70
C HIS A 922 -12.68 -34.34 38.34
N LEU A 923 -13.89 -34.23 37.79
CA LEU A 923 -15.00 -35.10 38.15
C LEU A 923 -14.66 -36.56 37.76
N SER A 924 -14.60 -37.46 38.74
CA SER A 924 -14.30 -38.89 38.52
C SER A 924 -15.29 -39.54 37.56
N ASP A 925 -14.78 -40.41 36.67
CA ASP A 925 -15.59 -41.05 35.60
C ASP A 925 -16.79 -41.86 36.12
N ASP A 926 -16.78 -42.33 37.37
CA ASP A 926 -17.92 -43.03 38.02
C ASP A 926 -19.20 -42.19 38.14
N LYS A 927 -19.12 -40.86 38.01
CA LYS A 927 -20.29 -39.95 37.95
C LYS A 927 -20.71 -39.57 36.53
N LYS A 928 -19.91 -39.90 35.50
CA LYS A 928 -20.20 -39.55 34.10
C LYS A 928 -21.14 -40.55 33.40
N VAL A 929 -21.52 -41.65 34.07
CA VAL A 929 -22.33 -42.77 33.52
C VAL A 929 -23.67 -42.95 34.27
N LYS A 930 -24.19 -41.92 34.94
CA LYS A 930 -25.54 -41.96 35.52
C LYS A 930 -26.47 -40.95 34.89
#